data_AF-A0A6P6D247-F1
#
_entry.id   AF-A0A6P6D247-F1
#
_cell.length_a   1.000
_cell.length_b   1.000
_cell.length_c   1.000
_cell.angle_alpha   90.00
_cell.angle_beta   90.00
_cell.angle_gamma   90.00
#
_symmetry.space_group_name_H-M   'P 1'
#
loop_
_entity.id
_entity.type
_entity.pdbx_description
1 polymer ?
#
loop_
_entity_poly.entity_id
_entity_poly.type
_entity_poly.pdbx_seq_one_letter_code
_entity_poly.pdbx_strand_id
1 'polypeptide(L)'
;MIAAQLLAYYFTELKDDQVKKIDKYLYAMRLSDETLIDIMTRFKREMKHGLSRDFNATATVKMLPTFVRSIPDGSEKGDFIALDLGGSSFRILRVQVNLEKNKNVHMESETYETAEDIMHGSGSQLFDHVAECLGDFMEKRKIKDKKLPVGITFSFPCQQSKIDEGILITWTKRFKVSGVEGADVVKLLNKAIKKRGDYDANVVAVVNDTVGTMMTCGYDDQQCEVGLIIGTGTNACYMEELRHIDLVEGDEGRMCINTEWGAFGDDGSLEDIRTEFDREIDRGSLNPGKQLFEKMISGMYLGELVRLILVKMAKEGLLFEGRITPELLTRGKFNTSDVSAIEKNKEGLQNAKEILTRLGVEPSDDDCVSVQHVCTIVSFRSANLVAATLATILNRLRDNKGSPRLRTTVGVDGSLYKTHPQYSRRFHKTLRRLVPDSDVRFLLSESGSGKGAAMVTAVAYRLAEQHRQIEETLAHFCLTKEMLLEVKKRMRIEMEMGLKKKTHDKAVVKMLPSFVRSIPDGTGEGLCVLFFPKEFDLDVVAVVNDTVGTMMTCAYEEPTCEVGLIVGTGSNACYMEEMKNVEMLEGNEGQMCINMEWGAFGDNGCLDDIRTNYDRVVDEYSLNAGKQRYEKMISGMYLGEIVRNILIDFTKKGFLFRGQISEPLKTRGIFQTKYLSQIESDRLALLQVRSILQQLGLNSTCDDSILVKTVCGVVSKRAAQLCGAGMAAVVDKIRENRGLDRLNVTVGVDGTLYKLHPHFSRIMHQTVKELSPKCNVSFLLSEDGSGKGAALITAVGVRLREGMSS
;
A
#
# COMPACT_ATOMS: atom_id res chain seq x y z
N MET A 1 -74.25 25.56 -4.77
CA MET A 1 -73.08 25.57 -3.85
C MET A 1 -73.03 24.34 -2.95
N ILE A 2 -74.13 23.93 -2.31
CA ILE A 2 -74.17 22.74 -1.42
C ILE A 2 -73.83 21.42 -2.15
N ALA A 3 -74.30 21.22 -3.38
CA ALA A 3 -73.97 20.03 -4.18
C ALA A 3 -72.48 19.94 -4.56
N ALA A 4 -71.81 21.08 -4.81
CA ALA A 4 -70.38 21.12 -5.14
C ALA A 4 -69.50 20.88 -3.89
N GLN A 5 -69.93 21.35 -2.71
CA GLN A 5 -69.26 21.07 -1.44
C GLN A 5 -69.47 19.62 -0.97
N LEU A 6 -70.66 19.04 -1.19
CA LEU A 6 -70.91 17.61 -0.93
C LEU A 6 -70.11 16.71 -1.88
N LEU A 7 -70.03 17.03 -3.18
CA LEU A 7 -69.16 16.32 -4.12
C LEU A 7 -67.68 16.44 -3.71
N ALA A 8 -67.21 17.64 -3.38
CA ALA A 8 -65.83 17.83 -2.91
C ALA A 8 -65.53 17.04 -1.62
N TYR A 9 -66.46 17.03 -0.66
CA TYR A 9 -66.36 16.27 0.59
C TYR A 9 -66.35 14.75 0.35
N TYR A 10 -67.25 14.26 -0.51
CA TYR A 10 -67.34 12.84 -0.89
C TYR A 10 -66.08 12.37 -1.65
N PHE A 11 -65.56 13.20 -2.56
CA PHE A 11 -64.29 12.94 -3.25
C PHE A 11 -63.09 12.99 -2.31
N THR A 12 -63.09 13.82 -1.26
CA THR A 12 -62.04 13.78 -0.23
C THR A 12 -62.13 12.56 0.67
N GLU A 13 -63.32 12.13 1.10
CA GLU A 13 -63.51 10.91 1.91
C GLU A 13 -63.14 9.63 1.14
N LEU A 14 -63.53 9.52 -0.14
CA LEU A 14 -63.18 8.39 -1.01
C LEU A 14 -61.67 8.29 -1.28
N LYS A 15 -60.99 9.44 -1.51
CA LYS A 15 -59.52 9.49 -1.67
C LYS A 15 -58.80 9.08 -0.39
N ASP A 16 -59.33 9.47 0.77
CA ASP A 16 -58.78 9.09 2.08
C ASP A 16 -58.94 7.58 2.36
N ASP A 17 -59.99 6.94 1.81
CA ASP A 17 -60.24 5.51 2.00
C ASP A 17 -59.27 4.61 1.22
N GLN A 18 -58.99 4.92 -0.06
CA GLN A 18 -58.05 4.12 -0.88
C GLN A 18 -56.61 4.21 -0.37
N VAL A 19 -56.16 5.42 -0.02
CA VAL A 19 -54.82 5.64 0.54
C VAL A 19 -54.61 4.85 1.83
N LYS A 20 -55.62 4.82 2.73
CA LYS A 20 -55.56 4.04 3.98
C LYS A 20 -55.56 2.52 3.73
N LYS A 21 -56.26 2.03 2.70
CA LYS A 21 -56.23 0.61 2.31
C LYS A 21 -54.84 0.20 1.83
N ILE A 22 -54.22 1.01 0.98
CA ILE A 22 -52.85 0.75 0.49
C ILE A 22 -51.84 0.83 1.64
N ASP A 23 -52.01 1.78 2.58
CA ASP A 23 -51.16 1.86 3.76
C ASP A 23 -51.23 0.59 4.63
N LYS A 24 -52.42 -0.01 4.76
CA LYS A 24 -52.58 -1.29 5.46
C LYS A 24 -51.97 -2.44 4.66
N TYR A 25 -52.19 -2.46 3.33
CA TYR A 25 -51.67 -3.50 2.45
C TYR A 25 -50.14 -3.54 2.40
N LEU A 26 -49.51 -2.36 2.34
CA LEU A 26 -48.05 -2.19 2.32
C LEU A 26 -47.49 -1.79 3.69
N TYR A 27 -48.15 -2.17 4.78
CA TYR A 27 -47.76 -1.77 6.14
C TYR A 27 -46.30 -2.11 6.45
N ALA A 28 -45.82 -3.30 6.04
CA ALA A 28 -44.44 -3.74 6.25
C ALA A 28 -43.38 -2.85 5.53
N MET A 29 -43.78 -2.06 4.54
CA MET A 29 -42.89 -1.11 3.86
C MET A 29 -42.86 0.27 4.52
N ARG A 30 -43.75 0.53 5.48
CA ARG A 30 -43.87 1.80 6.20
C ARG A 30 -43.11 1.74 7.52
N LEU A 31 -41.79 1.93 7.42
CA LEU A 31 -40.88 1.83 8.56
C LEU A 31 -41.05 3.02 9.52
N SER A 32 -41.22 2.73 10.82
CA SER A 32 -41.28 3.74 11.88
C SER A 32 -39.87 4.19 12.29
N ASP A 33 -39.78 5.29 13.04
CA ASP A 33 -38.50 5.77 13.55
C ASP A 33 -37.83 4.74 14.47
N GLU A 34 -38.61 3.98 15.25
CA GLU A 34 -38.10 2.90 16.10
C GLU A 34 -37.42 1.81 15.27
N THR A 35 -38.06 1.38 14.17
CA THR A 35 -37.46 0.41 13.24
C THR A 35 -36.21 0.97 12.57
N LEU A 36 -36.20 2.25 12.19
CA LEU A 36 -35.02 2.88 11.59
C LEU A 36 -33.85 3.00 12.57
N ILE A 37 -34.12 3.28 13.84
CA ILE A 37 -33.10 3.31 14.91
C ILE A 37 -32.53 1.91 15.19
N ASP A 38 -33.36 0.87 15.11
CA ASP A 38 -32.89 -0.51 15.20
C ASP A 38 -31.98 -0.85 14.00
N ILE A 39 -32.38 -0.51 12.78
CA ILE A 39 -31.54 -0.68 11.57
C ILE A 39 -30.21 0.08 11.71
N MET A 40 -30.22 1.30 12.26
CA MET A 40 -28.99 2.05 12.59
C MET A 40 -28.08 1.25 13.52
N THR A 41 -28.66 0.65 14.56
CA THR A 41 -27.92 -0.14 15.56
C THR A 41 -27.31 -1.39 14.95
N ARG A 42 -28.06 -2.10 14.09
CA ARG A 42 -27.57 -3.26 13.32
C ARG A 42 -26.43 -2.87 12.40
N PHE A 43 -26.59 -1.80 11.61
CA PHE A 43 -25.55 -1.35 10.69
C PHE A 43 -24.29 -0.87 11.44
N LYS A 44 -24.43 -0.26 12.63
CA LYS A 44 -23.29 0.13 13.48
C LYS A 44 -22.43 -1.09 13.84
N ARG A 45 -23.08 -2.21 14.16
CA ARG A 45 -22.40 -3.48 14.44
C ARG A 45 -21.69 -4.01 13.21
N GLU A 46 -22.34 -4.02 12.05
CA GLU A 46 -21.74 -4.50 10.81
C GLU A 46 -20.53 -3.66 10.36
N MET A 47 -20.58 -2.33 10.52
CA MET A 47 -19.41 -1.47 10.30
C MET A 47 -18.23 -1.86 11.21
N LYS A 48 -18.50 -2.15 12.49
CA LYS A 48 -17.46 -2.58 13.44
C LYS A 48 -16.90 -3.95 13.06
N HIS A 49 -17.75 -4.89 12.66
CA HIS A 49 -17.31 -6.22 12.20
C HIS A 49 -16.45 -6.13 10.93
N GLY A 50 -16.85 -5.30 9.96
CA GLY A 50 -16.08 -5.10 8.73
C GLY A 50 -14.71 -4.46 8.95
N LEU A 51 -14.56 -3.58 9.94
CA LEU A 51 -13.26 -2.96 10.25
C LEU A 51 -12.35 -3.86 11.11
N SER A 52 -12.93 -4.77 11.88
CA SER A 52 -12.20 -5.63 12.80
C SER A 52 -11.52 -6.80 12.11
N ARG A 53 -10.25 -7.05 12.44
CA ARG A 53 -9.51 -8.22 11.91
C ARG A 53 -10.18 -9.56 12.24
N ASP A 54 -10.86 -9.64 13.39
CA ASP A 54 -11.44 -10.89 13.88
C ASP A 54 -12.71 -11.31 13.12
N PHE A 55 -13.47 -10.33 12.60
CA PHE A 55 -14.78 -10.57 11.99
C PHE A 55 -14.85 -10.25 10.48
N ASN A 56 -13.90 -9.48 9.94
CA ASN A 56 -13.95 -9.01 8.55
C ASN A 56 -14.16 -10.14 7.53
N ALA A 57 -13.50 -11.29 7.71
CA ALA A 57 -13.58 -12.42 6.78
C ALA A 57 -15.02 -12.90 6.53
N THR A 58 -15.89 -12.80 7.54
CA THR A 58 -17.31 -13.21 7.45
C THR A 58 -18.29 -12.04 7.44
N ALA A 59 -17.82 -10.80 7.57
CA ALA A 59 -18.67 -9.61 7.56
C ALA A 59 -19.34 -9.41 6.18
N THR A 60 -20.62 -9.03 6.18
CA THR A 60 -21.36 -8.70 4.94
C THR A 60 -21.00 -7.30 4.44
N VAL A 61 -20.97 -6.31 5.36
CA VAL A 61 -20.48 -4.96 5.10
C VAL A 61 -18.95 -4.98 5.16
N LYS A 62 -18.30 -4.85 3.99
CA LYS A 62 -16.88 -5.19 3.82
C LYS A 62 -15.91 -4.15 4.37
N MET A 63 -16.33 -2.88 4.46
CA MET A 63 -15.50 -1.79 4.99
C MET A 63 -14.10 -1.73 4.37
N LEU A 64 -14.06 -1.71 3.03
CA LEU A 64 -12.86 -1.86 2.22
C LEU A 64 -11.95 -0.62 2.31
N PRO A 65 -10.66 -0.79 2.62
CA PRO A 65 -9.66 0.28 2.51
C PRO A 65 -9.48 0.75 1.07
N THR A 66 -9.47 2.07 0.85
CA THR A 66 -9.37 2.67 -0.49
C THR A 66 -7.99 3.26 -0.81
N PHE A 67 -7.10 3.32 0.18
CA PHE A 67 -5.79 3.99 0.11
C PHE A 67 -5.83 5.49 -0.15
N VAL A 68 -7.02 6.12 -0.11
CA VAL A 68 -7.15 7.58 -0.15
C VAL A 68 -7.18 8.14 1.27
N ARG A 69 -6.12 8.88 1.66
CA ARG A 69 -5.89 9.30 3.06
C ARG A 69 -6.37 10.71 3.40
N SER A 70 -6.71 11.52 2.41
CA SER A 70 -7.25 12.86 2.61
C SER A 70 -8.12 13.26 1.42
N ILE A 71 -8.98 14.26 1.65
CA ILE A 71 -9.62 15.01 0.58
C ILE A 71 -8.60 15.93 -0.12
N PRO A 72 -8.95 16.51 -1.29
CA PRO A 72 -8.03 17.39 -2.02
C PRO A 72 -7.63 18.62 -1.20
N ASP A 73 -6.36 18.99 -1.24
CA ASP A 73 -5.80 20.11 -0.46
C ASP A 73 -5.51 21.36 -1.30
N GLY A 74 -5.74 21.30 -2.62
CA GLY A 74 -5.51 22.37 -3.57
C GLY A 74 -4.12 22.34 -4.21
N SER A 75 -3.23 21.45 -3.77
CA SER A 75 -1.91 21.26 -4.38
C SER A 75 -1.96 20.42 -5.66
N GLU A 76 -3.11 19.82 -5.98
CA GLU A 76 -3.31 19.00 -7.17
C GLU A 76 -3.13 19.87 -8.43
N LYS A 77 -2.37 19.36 -9.39
CA LYS A 77 -2.15 20.02 -10.68
C LYS A 77 -1.81 18.98 -11.74
N GLY A 78 -2.27 19.20 -12.97
CA GLY A 78 -1.95 18.33 -14.10
C GLY A 78 -3.08 18.17 -15.10
N ASP A 79 -2.84 17.31 -16.09
CA ASP A 79 -3.78 16.93 -17.14
C ASP A 79 -3.94 15.40 -17.07
N PHE A 80 -5.16 14.93 -16.85
CA PHE A 80 -5.45 13.54 -16.50
C PHE A 80 -6.59 12.99 -17.35
N ILE A 81 -6.62 11.68 -17.52
CA ILE A 81 -7.79 10.96 -18.04
C ILE A 81 -8.48 10.25 -16.87
N ALA A 82 -9.81 10.30 -16.82
CA ALA A 82 -10.62 9.55 -15.88
C ALA A 82 -11.60 8.65 -16.63
N LEU A 83 -11.55 7.35 -16.36
CA LEU A 83 -12.55 6.38 -16.80
C LEU A 83 -13.64 6.28 -15.74
N ASP A 84 -14.92 6.18 -16.12
CA ASP A 84 -16.04 6.02 -15.20
C ASP A 84 -16.94 4.87 -15.66
N LEU A 85 -16.73 3.70 -15.06
CA LEU A 85 -17.36 2.43 -15.42
C LEU A 85 -18.18 1.84 -14.25
N GLY A 86 -19.36 1.33 -14.57
CA GLY A 86 -20.27 0.65 -13.64
C GLY A 86 -21.49 1.47 -13.21
N GLY A 87 -21.62 2.72 -13.65
CA GLY A 87 -22.82 3.55 -13.50
C GLY A 87 -23.92 3.22 -14.50
N SER A 88 -24.80 4.19 -14.79
CA SER A 88 -25.83 4.07 -15.84
C SER A 88 -25.25 4.18 -17.26
N SER A 89 -24.07 4.79 -17.41
CA SER A 89 -23.37 4.97 -18.68
C SER A 89 -21.87 4.90 -18.45
N PHE A 90 -21.12 4.38 -19.42
CA PHE A 90 -19.66 4.42 -19.41
C PHE A 90 -19.18 5.78 -19.94
N ARG A 91 -18.34 6.48 -19.18
CA ARG A 91 -17.82 7.81 -19.55
C ARG A 91 -16.31 7.83 -19.50
N ILE A 92 -15.72 8.60 -20.41
CA ILE A 92 -14.29 8.95 -20.38
C ILE A 92 -14.19 10.46 -20.29
N LEU A 93 -13.36 10.94 -19.37
CA LEU A 93 -13.16 12.36 -19.11
C LEU A 93 -11.69 12.73 -19.26
N ARG A 94 -11.43 13.94 -19.75
CA ARG A 94 -10.15 14.62 -19.60
C ARG A 94 -10.33 15.72 -18.57
N VAL A 95 -9.50 15.73 -17.54
CA VAL A 95 -9.59 16.66 -16.41
C VAL A 95 -8.28 17.41 -16.27
N GLN A 96 -8.36 18.72 -16.42
CA GLN A 96 -7.24 19.65 -16.33
C GLN A 96 -7.37 20.47 -15.05
N VAL A 97 -6.44 20.27 -14.13
CA VAL A 97 -6.45 20.90 -12.79
C VAL A 97 -5.29 21.88 -12.71
N ASN A 98 -5.59 23.15 -12.40
CA ASN A 98 -4.58 24.17 -12.10
C ASN A 98 -3.49 24.37 -13.19
N LEU A 99 -3.82 24.23 -14.49
CA LEU A 99 -2.87 24.41 -15.60
C LEU A 99 -2.73 25.87 -16.08
N GLU A 100 -3.69 26.75 -15.77
CA GLU A 100 -3.66 28.18 -16.10
C GLU A 100 -3.90 29.02 -14.82
N LYS A 101 -3.20 30.15 -14.67
CA LYS A 101 -3.48 31.11 -13.59
C LYS A 101 -4.96 31.55 -13.69
N ASN A 102 -5.74 31.37 -12.62
CA ASN A 102 -7.17 31.69 -12.48
C ASN A 102 -8.20 30.73 -13.13
N LYS A 103 -7.85 29.48 -13.49
CA LYS A 103 -8.85 28.44 -13.81
C LYS A 103 -8.78 27.30 -12.80
N ASN A 104 -9.88 27.04 -12.09
CA ASN A 104 -9.95 26.03 -11.02
C ASN A 104 -9.84 24.60 -11.58
N VAL A 105 -10.77 24.17 -12.45
CA VAL A 105 -10.75 22.86 -13.14
C VAL A 105 -11.45 22.98 -14.50
N HIS A 106 -10.88 22.42 -15.56
CA HIS A 106 -11.54 22.26 -16.87
C HIS A 106 -11.77 20.77 -17.16
N MET A 107 -12.97 20.42 -17.65
CA MET A 107 -13.37 19.03 -17.88
C MET A 107 -14.04 18.88 -19.24
N GLU A 108 -13.62 17.86 -19.97
CA GLU A 108 -14.28 17.39 -21.19
C GLU A 108 -14.66 15.93 -20.99
N SER A 109 -15.85 15.51 -21.45
CA SER A 109 -16.32 14.14 -21.29
C SER A 109 -16.98 13.59 -22.55
N GLU A 110 -16.91 12.28 -22.74
CA GLU A 110 -17.62 11.56 -23.78
C GLU A 110 -18.25 10.30 -23.18
N THR A 111 -19.48 10.01 -23.60
CA THR A 111 -20.23 8.82 -23.16
C THR A 111 -20.13 7.77 -24.26
N TYR A 112 -19.76 6.56 -23.87
CA TYR A 112 -19.68 5.40 -24.75
C TYR A 112 -20.79 4.42 -24.40
N GLU A 113 -21.46 3.89 -25.43
CA GLU A 113 -22.46 2.85 -25.24
C GLU A 113 -21.77 1.52 -24.96
N THR A 114 -22.17 0.86 -23.87
CA THR A 114 -21.73 -0.48 -23.54
C THR A 114 -22.91 -1.42 -23.72
N ALA A 115 -22.87 -2.20 -24.80
CA ALA A 115 -23.95 -3.11 -25.16
C ALA A 115 -24.10 -4.24 -24.12
N GLU A 116 -25.31 -4.83 -24.05
CA GLU A 116 -25.65 -5.83 -23.04
C GLU A 116 -24.86 -7.14 -23.19
N ASP A 117 -24.51 -7.52 -24.41
CA ASP A 117 -23.62 -8.64 -24.72
C ASP A 117 -22.19 -8.42 -24.19
N ILE A 118 -21.72 -7.17 -24.11
CA ILE A 118 -20.44 -6.82 -23.48
C ILE A 118 -20.55 -6.92 -21.95
N MET A 119 -21.64 -6.40 -21.36
CA MET A 119 -21.87 -6.43 -19.90
C MET A 119 -22.08 -7.85 -19.33
N HIS A 120 -22.45 -8.81 -20.18
CA HIS A 120 -22.67 -10.22 -19.83
C HIS A 120 -21.69 -11.18 -20.50
N GLY A 121 -20.67 -10.65 -21.19
CA GLY A 121 -19.71 -11.44 -21.97
C GLY A 121 -18.49 -11.92 -21.16
N SER A 122 -17.34 -11.90 -21.82
CA SER A 122 -16.04 -12.22 -21.21
C SER A 122 -15.26 -10.99 -20.76
N GLY A 123 -14.38 -11.15 -19.77
CA GLY A 123 -13.51 -10.09 -19.29
C GLY A 123 -12.67 -9.50 -20.41
N SER A 124 -12.18 -10.34 -21.33
CA SER A 124 -11.46 -9.88 -22.51
C SER A 124 -12.31 -8.95 -23.39
N GLN A 125 -13.58 -9.29 -23.66
CA GLN A 125 -14.46 -8.42 -24.44
C GLN A 125 -14.71 -7.08 -23.75
N LEU A 126 -14.98 -7.07 -22.44
CA LEU A 126 -15.21 -5.84 -21.69
C LEU A 126 -13.97 -4.93 -21.74
N PHE A 127 -12.79 -5.44 -21.41
CA PHE A 127 -11.59 -4.61 -21.35
C PHE A 127 -11.04 -4.25 -22.74
N ASP A 128 -11.25 -5.09 -23.76
CA ASP A 128 -10.97 -4.72 -25.15
C ASP A 128 -11.87 -3.55 -25.60
N HIS A 129 -13.17 -3.55 -25.25
CA HIS A 129 -14.09 -2.45 -25.51
C HIS A 129 -13.68 -1.17 -24.76
N VAL A 130 -13.33 -1.26 -23.48
CA VAL A 130 -12.85 -0.09 -22.70
C VAL A 130 -11.56 0.49 -23.33
N ALA A 131 -10.62 -0.36 -23.73
CA ALA A 131 -9.40 0.06 -24.40
C ALA A 131 -9.66 0.67 -25.79
N GLU A 132 -10.66 0.18 -26.52
CA GLU A 132 -11.10 0.77 -27.77
C GLU A 132 -11.65 2.18 -27.60
N CYS A 133 -12.60 2.36 -26.67
CA CYS A 133 -13.18 3.66 -26.36
C CYS A 133 -12.13 4.65 -25.88
N LEU A 134 -11.17 4.22 -25.07
CA LEU A 134 -10.06 5.07 -24.63
C LEU A 134 -9.18 5.50 -25.81
N GLY A 135 -8.85 4.57 -26.72
CA GLY A 135 -8.08 4.90 -27.93
C GLY A 135 -8.77 5.91 -28.82
N ASP A 136 -10.08 5.72 -29.06
CA ASP A 136 -10.92 6.67 -29.81
C ASP A 136 -10.98 8.05 -29.12
N PHE A 137 -11.21 8.08 -27.81
CA PHE A 137 -11.26 9.32 -27.02
C PHE A 137 -9.97 10.13 -27.16
N MET A 138 -8.83 9.45 -27.06
CA MET A 138 -7.50 10.07 -27.15
C MET A 138 -7.16 10.51 -28.58
N GLU A 139 -7.60 9.77 -29.60
CA GLU A 139 -7.42 10.12 -31.02
C GLU A 139 -8.19 11.40 -31.36
N LYS A 140 -9.50 11.44 -31.04
CA LYS A 140 -10.37 12.61 -31.28
C LYS A 140 -9.81 13.90 -30.68
N ARG A 141 -9.09 13.79 -29.56
CA ARG A 141 -8.52 14.92 -28.81
C ARG A 141 -7.03 15.16 -29.09
N LYS A 142 -6.39 14.31 -29.90
CA LYS A 142 -4.96 14.39 -30.24
C LYS A 142 -4.07 14.42 -28.99
N ILE A 143 -4.25 13.43 -28.11
CA ILE A 143 -3.53 13.31 -26.83
C ILE A 143 -2.84 11.96 -26.61
N LYS A 144 -2.79 11.08 -27.62
CA LYS A 144 -2.14 9.75 -27.53
C LYS A 144 -0.66 9.83 -27.15
N ASP A 145 0.01 10.86 -27.65
CA ASP A 145 1.42 11.16 -27.50
C ASP A 145 1.78 11.82 -26.16
N LYS A 146 0.79 12.24 -25.36
CA LYS A 146 1.01 12.99 -24.10
C LYS A 146 1.26 12.11 -22.86
N LYS A 147 1.03 10.79 -22.95
CA LYS A 147 1.18 9.82 -21.84
C LYS A 147 0.50 10.30 -20.55
N LEU A 148 -0.74 10.79 -20.66
CA LEU A 148 -1.48 11.33 -19.52
C LEU A 148 -1.75 10.23 -18.48
N PRO A 149 -1.60 10.52 -17.17
CA PRO A 149 -1.99 9.57 -16.14
C PRO A 149 -3.50 9.30 -16.17
N VAL A 150 -3.87 8.04 -15.96
CA VAL A 150 -5.24 7.55 -16.04
C VAL A 150 -5.71 7.12 -14.65
N GLY A 151 -6.83 7.68 -14.22
CA GLY A 151 -7.60 7.20 -13.07
C GLY A 151 -8.82 6.41 -13.52
N ILE A 152 -9.19 5.38 -12.77
CA ILE A 152 -10.38 4.58 -13.04
C ILE A 152 -11.35 4.71 -11.88
N THR A 153 -12.52 5.28 -12.15
CA THR A 153 -13.69 5.07 -11.30
C THR A 153 -14.32 3.75 -11.70
N PHE A 154 -14.18 2.75 -10.82
CA PHE A 154 -14.71 1.41 -11.01
C PHE A 154 -15.69 1.10 -9.88
N SER A 155 -16.98 1.15 -10.22
CA SER A 155 -18.07 1.24 -9.23
C SER A 155 -18.49 -0.15 -8.70
N PHE A 156 -17.53 -0.95 -8.25
CA PHE A 156 -17.73 -2.31 -7.78
C PHE A 156 -16.87 -2.58 -6.53
N PRO A 157 -17.21 -3.57 -5.69
CA PRO A 157 -16.40 -3.94 -4.54
C PRO A 157 -15.05 -4.49 -5.01
N CYS A 158 -13.97 -3.78 -4.70
CA CYS A 158 -12.60 -4.18 -5.01
C CYS A 158 -11.75 -4.30 -3.75
N GLN A 159 -11.02 -5.40 -3.64
CA GLN A 159 -9.92 -5.51 -2.69
C GLN A 159 -8.70 -4.77 -3.27
N GLN A 160 -8.08 -3.93 -2.45
CA GLN A 160 -6.91 -3.15 -2.82
C GLN A 160 -5.83 -3.37 -1.75
N SER A 161 -4.57 -3.51 -2.16
CA SER A 161 -3.40 -3.37 -1.27
C SER A 161 -2.63 -2.07 -1.50
N LYS A 162 -2.96 -1.37 -2.59
CA LYS A 162 -2.40 -0.09 -3.05
C LYS A 162 -3.35 0.57 -4.03
N ILE A 163 -3.17 1.88 -4.29
CA ILE A 163 -4.12 2.69 -5.06
C ILE A 163 -4.23 2.29 -6.56
N ASP A 164 -3.17 1.72 -7.13
CA ASP A 164 -3.07 1.28 -8.53
C ASP A 164 -3.42 -0.22 -8.71
N GLU A 165 -4.11 -0.82 -7.75
CA GLU A 165 -4.60 -2.20 -7.80
C GLU A 165 -6.09 -2.23 -7.47
N GLY A 166 -6.86 -3.06 -8.19
CA GLY A 166 -8.28 -3.28 -7.90
C GLY A 166 -8.70 -4.72 -8.20
N ILE A 167 -8.62 -5.61 -7.23
CA ILE A 167 -9.06 -6.99 -7.38
C ILE A 167 -10.58 -7.03 -7.21
N LEU A 168 -11.32 -7.30 -8.27
CA LEU A 168 -12.79 -7.37 -8.20
C LEU A 168 -13.21 -8.50 -7.25
N ILE A 169 -13.99 -8.19 -6.21
CA ILE A 169 -14.51 -9.18 -5.27
C ILE A 169 -15.70 -9.89 -5.92
N THR A 170 -16.71 -9.12 -6.33
CA THR A 170 -17.88 -9.65 -7.01
C THR A 170 -18.58 -8.58 -7.84
N TRP A 171 -19.22 -9.00 -8.92
CA TRP A 171 -20.05 -8.11 -9.72
C TRP A 171 -21.36 -7.73 -9.01
N THR A 172 -21.82 -6.52 -9.26
CA THR A 172 -23.09 -5.98 -8.77
C THR A 172 -23.86 -5.30 -9.91
N LYS A 173 -25.10 -4.87 -9.63
CA LYS A 173 -25.94 -4.14 -10.58
C LYS A 173 -26.22 -4.94 -11.87
N ARG A 174 -25.78 -4.44 -13.02
CA ARG A 174 -26.06 -4.95 -14.37
C ARG A 174 -24.90 -5.72 -14.99
N PHE A 175 -23.75 -5.76 -14.35
CA PHE A 175 -22.58 -6.43 -14.90
C PHE A 175 -22.54 -7.87 -14.42
N LYS A 176 -22.19 -8.79 -15.32
CA LYS A 176 -21.89 -10.19 -15.00
C LYS A 176 -20.92 -10.75 -16.02
N VAL A 177 -19.68 -10.30 -15.91
CA VAL A 177 -18.63 -10.59 -16.90
C VAL A 177 -17.73 -11.71 -16.39
N SER A 178 -17.57 -12.76 -17.19
CA SER A 178 -16.78 -13.94 -16.82
C SER A 178 -15.27 -13.68 -16.81
N GLY A 179 -14.55 -14.30 -15.87
CA GLY A 179 -13.09 -14.21 -15.79
C GLY A 179 -12.52 -12.89 -15.23
N VAL A 180 -13.34 -12.12 -14.49
CA VAL A 180 -12.91 -10.85 -13.86
C VAL A 180 -12.94 -10.90 -12.33
N GLU A 181 -13.92 -11.58 -11.71
CA GLU A 181 -13.94 -11.76 -10.25
C GLU A 181 -12.67 -12.51 -9.79
N GLY A 182 -12.04 -12.00 -8.74
CA GLY A 182 -10.72 -12.47 -8.25
C GLY A 182 -9.53 -11.98 -9.06
N ALA A 183 -9.73 -11.23 -10.15
CA ALA A 183 -8.66 -10.66 -10.97
C ALA A 183 -8.51 -9.15 -10.75
N ASP A 184 -7.29 -8.66 -10.94
CA ASP A 184 -6.95 -7.24 -10.87
C ASP A 184 -7.33 -6.54 -12.18
N VAL A 185 -8.32 -5.64 -12.10
CA VAL A 185 -8.88 -4.93 -13.27
C VAL A 185 -7.86 -4.00 -13.93
N VAL A 186 -6.86 -3.51 -13.19
CA VAL A 186 -5.78 -2.69 -13.76
C VAL A 186 -4.93 -3.54 -14.70
N LYS A 187 -4.55 -4.76 -14.28
CA LYS A 187 -3.80 -5.71 -15.12
C LYS A 187 -4.60 -6.14 -16.34
N LEU A 188 -5.91 -6.36 -16.19
CA LEU A 188 -6.77 -6.72 -17.32
C LEU A 188 -6.88 -5.59 -18.34
N LEU A 189 -7.07 -4.34 -17.90
CA LEU A 189 -7.09 -3.18 -18.80
C LEU A 189 -5.72 -2.96 -19.46
N ASN A 190 -4.63 -3.01 -18.70
CA ASN A 190 -3.27 -2.88 -19.25
C ASN A 190 -2.98 -3.95 -20.30
N LYS A 191 -3.47 -5.18 -20.10
CA LYS A 191 -3.36 -6.26 -21.08
C LYS A 191 -4.14 -5.95 -22.37
N ALA A 192 -5.35 -5.41 -22.27
CA ALA A 192 -6.16 -5.02 -23.42
C ALA A 192 -5.53 -3.85 -24.22
N ILE A 193 -5.03 -2.83 -23.51
CA ILE A 193 -4.30 -1.70 -24.12
C ILE A 193 -3.04 -2.18 -24.84
N LYS A 194 -2.24 -3.04 -24.18
CA LYS A 194 -1.03 -3.63 -24.79
C LYS A 194 -1.34 -4.50 -26.00
N LYS A 195 -2.45 -5.25 -25.98
CA LYS A 195 -2.91 -6.07 -27.11
C LYS A 195 -3.24 -5.20 -28.33
N ARG A 196 -3.78 -4.00 -28.10
CA ARG A 196 -4.13 -3.05 -29.16
C ARG A 196 -2.91 -2.34 -29.76
N GLY A 197 -2.00 -1.86 -28.92
CA GLY A 197 -0.70 -1.31 -29.33
C GLY A 197 -0.72 0.05 -30.05
N ASP A 198 -1.84 0.77 -30.05
CA ASP A 198 -2.03 2.06 -30.73
C ASP A 198 -1.83 3.29 -29.82
N TYR A 199 -1.66 3.11 -28.51
CA TYR A 199 -1.28 4.14 -27.52
C TYR A 199 -0.74 3.51 -26.23
N ASP A 200 -0.09 4.34 -25.40
CA ASP A 200 0.30 3.99 -24.03
C ASP A 200 -0.63 4.70 -23.02
N ALA A 201 -1.05 3.99 -21.98
CA ALA A 201 -1.80 4.55 -20.86
C ALA A 201 -1.14 4.19 -19.54
N ASN A 202 -0.94 5.18 -18.67
CA ASN A 202 -0.41 4.96 -17.33
C ASN A 202 -1.55 4.96 -16.31
N VAL A 203 -2.10 3.79 -16.01
CA VAL A 203 -3.15 3.64 -14.99
C VAL A 203 -2.50 3.73 -13.60
N VAL A 204 -2.78 4.80 -12.87
CA VAL A 204 -2.13 5.10 -11.58
C VAL A 204 -3.07 5.03 -10.38
N ALA A 205 -4.39 4.93 -10.60
CA ALA A 205 -5.36 4.86 -9.53
C ALA A 205 -6.65 4.14 -9.95
N VAL A 206 -7.22 3.35 -9.04
CA VAL A 206 -8.58 2.83 -9.09
C VAL A 206 -9.33 3.27 -7.85
N VAL A 207 -10.51 3.85 -8.05
CA VAL A 207 -11.39 4.34 -6.98
C VAL A 207 -12.82 3.91 -7.21
N ASN A 208 -13.58 3.76 -6.12
CA ASN A 208 -15.03 3.60 -6.20
C ASN A 208 -15.71 4.95 -6.52
N ASP A 209 -16.93 4.92 -7.09
CA ASP A 209 -17.71 6.13 -7.40
C ASP A 209 -18.09 6.95 -6.18
N THR A 210 -18.31 6.30 -5.02
CA THR A 210 -18.48 7.00 -3.73
C THR A 210 -17.23 7.82 -3.39
N VAL A 211 -16.03 7.25 -3.53
CA VAL A 211 -14.74 7.92 -3.26
C VAL A 211 -14.54 9.07 -4.23
N GLY A 212 -14.77 8.85 -5.53
CA GLY A 212 -14.74 9.91 -6.54
C GLY A 212 -15.70 11.05 -6.21
N THR A 213 -16.91 10.75 -5.76
CA THR A 213 -17.90 11.75 -5.34
C THR A 213 -17.45 12.53 -4.10
N MET A 214 -16.93 11.85 -3.08
CA MET A 214 -16.39 12.49 -1.88
C MET A 214 -15.25 13.44 -2.23
N MET A 215 -14.35 13.04 -3.13
CA MET A 215 -13.21 13.85 -3.58
C MET A 215 -13.64 15.02 -4.45
N THR A 216 -14.61 14.83 -5.36
CA THR A 216 -15.19 15.92 -6.17
C THR A 216 -15.76 17.01 -5.27
N CYS A 217 -16.58 16.62 -4.28
CA CYS A 217 -17.20 17.55 -3.35
C CYS A 217 -16.20 18.11 -2.32
N GLY A 218 -15.21 17.31 -1.91
CA GLY A 218 -14.15 17.72 -0.98
C GLY A 218 -13.23 18.79 -1.53
N TYR A 219 -13.02 18.81 -2.85
CA TYR A 219 -12.33 19.91 -3.52
C TYR A 219 -13.06 21.25 -3.32
N ASP A 220 -14.40 21.26 -3.37
CA ASP A 220 -15.21 22.48 -3.24
C ASP A 220 -15.56 22.81 -1.77
N ASP A 221 -15.56 21.81 -0.88
CA ASP A 221 -15.85 21.95 0.55
C ASP A 221 -14.96 21.04 1.41
N GLN A 222 -14.03 21.65 2.14
CA GLN A 222 -13.08 20.98 3.03
C GLN A 222 -13.72 20.30 4.26
N GLN A 223 -15.03 20.43 4.45
CA GLN A 223 -15.80 19.68 5.46
C GLN A 223 -16.34 18.35 4.92
N CYS A 224 -16.09 18.00 3.65
CA CYS A 224 -16.57 16.75 3.06
C CYS A 224 -15.86 15.54 3.65
N GLU A 225 -16.62 14.64 4.27
CA GLU A 225 -16.08 13.41 4.90
C GLU A 225 -16.85 12.16 4.51
N VAL A 226 -17.87 12.29 3.65
CA VAL A 226 -18.72 11.20 3.17
C VAL A 226 -19.00 11.37 1.69
N GLY A 227 -18.85 10.28 0.92
CA GLY A 227 -19.36 10.16 -0.44
C GLY A 227 -20.55 9.21 -0.48
N LEU A 228 -21.65 9.64 -1.09
CA LEU A 228 -22.91 8.91 -1.12
C LEU A 228 -23.41 8.74 -2.55
N ILE A 229 -23.71 7.50 -2.93
CA ILE A 229 -24.30 7.15 -4.22
C ILE A 229 -25.71 6.61 -4.03
N ILE A 230 -26.67 7.20 -4.74
CA ILE A 230 -28.06 6.74 -4.83
C ILE A 230 -28.51 6.83 -6.30
N GLY A 231 -28.09 5.84 -7.09
CA GLY A 231 -28.28 5.79 -8.55
C GLY A 231 -28.72 4.41 -9.02
N THR A 232 -28.05 3.83 -10.03
CA THR A 232 -28.28 2.42 -10.43
C THR A 232 -28.10 1.48 -9.24
N GLY A 233 -27.02 1.68 -8.48
CA GLY A 233 -26.79 1.06 -7.18
C GLY A 233 -26.89 2.06 -6.03
N THR A 234 -26.58 1.62 -4.83
CA THR A 234 -26.37 2.50 -3.67
C THR A 234 -25.16 2.06 -2.86
N ASN A 235 -24.34 3.04 -2.49
CA ASN A 235 -23.17 2.81 -1.64
C ASN A 235 -22.80 4.10 -0.89
N ALA A 236 -21.98 3.97 0.14
CA ALA A 236 -21.35 5.10 0.81
C ALA A 236 -19.89 4.81 1.17
N CYS A 237 -19.07 5.85 1.15
CA CYS A 237 -17.74 5.85 1.74
C CYS A 237 -17.59 7.01 2.74
N TYR A 238 -16.65 6.90 3.67
CA TYR A 238 -16.38 7.97 4.62
C TYR A 238 -14.92 7.95 5.12
N MET A 239 -14.46 9.06 5.70
CA MET A 239 -13.13 9.14 6.32
C MET A 239 -13.13 8.50 7.71
N GLU A 240 -12.43 7.37 7.88
CA GLU A 240 -12.24 6.66 9.15
C GLU A 240 -10.83 6.92 9.72
N GLU A 241 -10.69 6.84 11.04
CA GLU A 241 -9.39 6.97 11.70
C GLU A 241 -8.55 5.70 11.44
N LEU A 242 -7.28 5.85 11.07
CA LEU A 242 -6.43 4.71 10.68
C LEU A 242 -6.30 3.68 11.82
N ARG A 243 -6.26 4.16 13.08
CA ARG A 243 -6.26 3.33 14.30
C ARG A 243 -7.48 2.41 14.47
N HIS A 244 -8.54 2.59 13.68
CA HIS A 244 -9.73 1.73 13.70
C HIS A 244 -9.79 0.76 12.51
N ILE A 245 -8.78 0.75 11.64
CA ILE A 245 -8.74 -0.07 10.42
C ILE A 245 -7.71 -1.18 10.62
N ASP A 246 -8.10 -2.27 11.28
CA ASP A 246 -7.16 -3.33 11.70
C ASP A 246 -6.45 -4.04 10.53
N LEU A 247 -7.02 -3.92 9.32
CA LEU A 247 -6.50 -4.53 8.09
C LEU A 247 -5.40 -3.71 7.40
N VAL A 248 -5.16 -2.47 7.83
CA VAL A 248 -4.12 -1.60 7.30
C VAL A 248 -3.13 -1.30 8.40
N GLU A 249 -1.83 -1.54 8.16
CA GLU A 249 -0.81 -1.23 9.16
C GLU A 249 -0.63 0.29 9.30
N GLY A 250 -0.77 0.78 10.54
CA GLY A 250 -0.60 2.20 10.89
C GLY A 250 -1.71 2.70 11.82
N ASP A 251 -1.43 3.78 12.53
CA ASP A 251 -2.33 4.40 13.51
C ASP A 251 -2.48 5.93 13.31
N GLU A 252 -1.80 6.50 12.30
CA GLU A 252 -1.74 7.93 12.04
C GLU A 252 -2.69 8.38 10.92
N GLY A 253 -3.43 9.45 11.21
CA GLY A 253 -4.30 10.08 10.23
C GLY A 253 -5.54 9.25 9.93
N ARG A 254 -6.05 9.41 8.71
CA ARG A 254 -7.34 8.86 8.29
C ARG A 254 -7.19 8.15 6.96
N MET A 255 -8.15 7.29 6.66
CA MET A 255 -8.31 6.69 5.33
C MET A 255 -9.79 6.61 4.98
N CYS A 256 -10.11 6.88 3.72
CA CYS A 256 -11.45 6.67 3.21
C CYS A 256 -11.75 5.17 3.19
N ILE A 257 -12.87 4.79 3.79
CA ILE A 257 -13.40 3.43 3.80
C ILE A 257 -14.61 3.37 2.89
N ASN A 258 -14.59 2.44 1.94
CA ASN A 258 -15.74 2.07 1.14
C ASN A 258 -16.56 1.02 1.89
N THR A 259 -17.78 1.37 2.32
CA THR A 259 -18.58 0.47 3.17
C THR A 259 -19.06 -0.78 2.43
N GLU A 260 -19.35 -0.64 1.13
CA GLU A 260 -20.11 -1.64 0.35
C GLU A 260 -21.42 -2.02 1.06
N TRP A 261 -22.15 -1.01 1.55
CA TRP A 261 -23.36 -1.22 2.35
C TRP A 261 -24.50 -1.93 1.60
N GLY A 262 -24.38 -2.11 0.28
CA GLY A 262 -25.40 -2.73 -0.54
C GLY A 262 -25.64 -4.18 -0.13
N ALA A 263 -24.58 -4.84 0.37
CA ALA A 263 -24.59 -6.21 0.89
C ALA A 263 -25.10 -6.33 2.33
N PHE A 264 -25.49 -5.22 2.99
CA PHE A 264 -26.05 -5.29 4.33
C PHE A 264 -27.29 -6.20 4.34
N GLY A 265 -27.37 -7.15 5.27
CA GLY A 265 -28.46 -8.12 5.34
C GLY A 265 -28.31 -9.35 4.45
N ASP A 266 -27.23 -9.49 3.67
CA ASP A 266 -26.96 -10.69 2.85
C ASP A 266 -26.80 -11.98 3.68
N ASP A 267 -26.58 -11.84 4.99
CA ASP A 267 -26.53 -12.92 5.99
C ASP A 267 -27.91 -13.24 6.62
N GLY A 268 -28.96 -12.55 6.18
CA GLY A 268 -30.32 -12.68 6.72
C GLY A 268 -30.63 -11.74 7.88
N SER A 269 -29.72 -10.85 8.28
CA SER A 269 -29.92 -9.90 9.39
C SER A 269 -31.01 -8.83 9.15
N LEU A 270 -31.57 -8.76 7.94
CA LEU A 270 -32.66 -7.87 7.55
C LEU A 270 -33.93 -8.61 7.10
N GLU A 271 -34.04 -9.92 7.32
CA GLU A 271 -35.21 -10.69 6.85
C GLU A 271 -36.55 -10.21 7.42
N ASP A 272 -36.54 -9.63 8.62
CA ASP A 272 -37.71 -9.10 9.31
C ASP A 272 -38.29 -7.84 8.67
N ILE A 273 -37.47 -7.07 7.95
CA ILE A 273 -37.92 -5.88 7.20
C ILE A 273 -38.12 -6.14 5.70
N ARG A 274 -37.66 -7.30 5.21
CA ARG A 274 -37.84 -7.72 3.82
C ARG A 274 -39.23 -8.32 3.61
N THR A 275 -39.88 -7.89 2.53
CA THR A 275 -41.24 -8.33 2.14
C THR A 275 -41.20 -9.47 1.12
N GLU A 276 -42.36 -10.00 0.76
CA GLU A 276 -42.47 -10.98 -0.34
C GLU A 276 -41.97 -10.42 -1.68
N PHE A 277 -42.19 -9.12 -1.93
CA PHE A 277 -41.76 -8.44 -3.14
C PHE A 277 -40.23 -8.32 -3.21
N ASP A 278 -39.58 -8.05 -2.07
CA ASP A 278 -38.12 -8.00 -1.96
C ASP A 278 -37.47 -9.37 -2.19
N ARG A 279 -38.18 -10.46 -1.86
CA ARG A 279 -37.73 -11.84 -2.14
C ARG A 279 -37.97 -12.23 -3.59
N GLU A 280 -39.04 -11.75 -4.21
CA GLU A 280 -39.33 -12.03 -5.62
C GLU A 280 -38.36 -11.30 -6.57
N ILE A 281 -38.09 -10.01 -6.32
CA ILE A 281 -37.11 -9.27 -7.13
C ILE A 281 -35.70 -9.85 -7.01
N ASP A 282 -35.34 -10.33 -5.81
CA ASP A 282 -34.06 -10.99 -5.56
C ASP A 282 -33.93 -12.31 -6.33
N ARG A 283 -34.95 -13.16 -6.29
CA ARG A 283 -35.00 -14.42 -7.07
C ARG A 283 -34.81 -14.20 -8.56
N GLY A 284 -35.37 -13.12 -9.11
CA GLY A 284 -35.23 -12.78 -10.53
C GLY A 284 -33.91 -12.06 -10.87
N SER A 285 -33.13 -11.59 -9.91
CA SER A 285 -31.95 -10.76 -10.16
C SER A 285 -30.76 -11.51 -10.76
N LEU A 286 -29.75 -10.78 -11.26
CA LEU A 286 -28.50 -11.37 -11.77
C LEU A 286 -27.64 -12.00 -10.66
N ASN A 287 -27.85 -11.56 -9.42
CA ASN A 287 -27.10 -11.93 -8.22
C ASN A 287 -28.04 -12.28 -7.05
N PRO A 288 -28.83 -13.37 -7.13
CA PRO A 288 -29.75 -13.76 -6.06
C PRO A 288 -29.02 -13.99 -4.72
N GLY A 289 -29.65 -13.55 -3.61
CA GLY A 289 -29.08 -13.65 -2.26
C GLY A 289 -27.93 -12.69 -1.98
N LYS A 290 -27.67 -11.73 -2.89
CA LYS A 290 -26.63 -10.70 -2.74
C LYS A 290 -27.19 -9.30 -2.92
N GLN A 291 -26.52 -8.32 -2.33
CA GLN A 291 -26.91 -6.90 -2.43
C GLN A 291 -28.35 -6.66 -1.95
N LEU A 292 -28.79 -7.35 -0.90
CA LEU A 292 -30.19 -7.36 -0.47
C LEU A 292 -30.67 -5.98 -0.01
N PHE A 293 -29.82 -5.22 0.69
CA PHE A 293 -30.14 -3.84 1.09
C PHE A 293 -30.21 -2.90 -0.11
N GLU A 294 -29.27 -3.01 -1.04
CA GLU A 294 -29.29 -2.22 -2.28
C GLU A 294 -30.57 -2.47 -3.11
N LYS A 295 -31.05 -3.72 -3.17
CA LYS A 295 -32.29 -4.09 -3.88
C LYS A 295 -33.56 -3.44 -3.32
N MET A 296 -33.56 -3.04 -2.05
CA MET A 296 -34.67 -2.31 -1.43
C MET A 296 -34.63 -0.79 -1.71
N ILE A 297 -33.53 -0.29 -2.29
CA ILE A 297 -33.20 1.14 -2.30
C ILE A 297 -32.99 1.70 -3.70
N SER A 298 -32.13 1.07 -4.50
CA SER A 298 -31.52 1.76 -5.64
C SER A 298 -32.43 1.83 -6.88
N GLY A 299 -32.10 2.75 -7.77
CA GLY A 299 -32.88 3.04 -8.96
C GLY A 299 -32.95 1.91 -9.98
N MET A 300 -32.10 0.88 -9.89
CA MET A 300 -32.27 -0.33 -10.72
C MET A 300 -33.49 -1.17 -10.31
N TYR A 301 -33.93 -1.07 -9.05
CA TYR A 301 -34.88 -2.01 -8.46
C TYR A 301 -36.23 -1.39 -8.10
N LEU A 302 -36.30 -0.08 -7.81
CA LEU A 302 -37.54 0.55 -7.33
C LEU A 302 -38.72 0.41 -8.31
N GLY A 303 -38.50 0.63 -9.61
CA GLY A 303 -39.54 0.44 -10.62
C GLY A 303 -40.09 -1.00 -10.66
N GLU A 304 -39.20 -1.98 -10.60
CA GLU A 304 -39.58 -3.39 -10.63
C GLU A 304 -40.28 -3.83 -9.33
N LEU A 305 -39.87 -3.29 -8.17
CA LEU A 305 -40.59 -3.48 -6.91
C LEU A 305 -42.03 -2.95 -7.00
N VAL A 306 -42.23 -1.75 -7.56
CA VAL A 306 -43.58 -1.23 -7.80
C VAL A 306 -44.35 -2.16 -8.73
N ARG A 307 -43.78 -2.57 -9.86
CA ARG A 307 -44.44 -3.49 -10.80
C ARG A 307 -44.94 -4.76 -10.12
N LEU A 308 -44.12 -5.40 -9.29
CA LEU A 308 -44.48 -6.63 -8.57
C LEU A 308 -45.67 -6.40 -7.62
N ILE A 309 -45.69 -5.27 -6.92
CA ILE A 309 -46.81 -4.86 -6.08
C ILE A 309 -48.08 -4.70 -6.93
N LEU A 310 -47.99 -3.99 -8.05
CA LEU A 310 -49.12 -3.77 -8.96
C LEU A 310 -49.66 -5.09 -9.52
N VAL A 311 -48.79 -6.01 -9.91
CA VAL A 311 -49.19 -7.36 -10.38
C VAL A 311 -49.97 -8.11 -9.30
N LYS A 312 -49.49 -8.10 -8.05
CA LYS A 312 -50.18 -8.78 -6.95
C LYS A 312 -51.53 -8.13 -6.64
N MET A 313 -51.57 -6.80 -6.54
CA MET A 313 -52.81 -6.06 -6.33
C MET A 313 -53.83 -6.27 -7.45
N ALA A 314 -53.39 -6.33 -8.71
CA ALA A 314 -54.26 -6.67 -9.84
C ALA A 314 -54.78 -8.11 -9.74
N LYS A 315 -53.94 -9.10 -9.38
CA LYS A 315 -54.39 -10.50 -9.15
C LYS A 315 -55.44 -10.61 -8.05
N GLU A 316 -55.37 -9.74 -7.05
CA GLU A 316 -56.32 -9.69 -5.93
C GLU A 316 -57.54 -8.80 -6.22
N GLY A 317 -57.67 -8.25 -7.44
CA GLY A 317 -58.78 -7.39 -7.84
C GLY A 317 -58.78 -6.00 -7.21
N LEU A 318 -57.67 -5.59 -6.57
CA LEU A 318 -57.52 -4.31 -5.89
C LEU A 318 -57.14 -3.16 -6.84
N LEU A 319 -56.65 -3.49 -8.03
CA LEU A 319 -56.34 -2.55 -9.11
C LEU A 319 -56.90 -3.05 -10.43
N PHE A 320 -57.22 -2.10 -11.31
CA PHE A 320 -57.61 -2.33 -12.71
C PHE A 320 -58.80 -3.30 -12.87
N GLU A 321 -59.67 -3.37 -11.86
CA GLU A 321 -60.79 -4.32 -11.79
C GLU A 321 -60.36 -5.80 -11.97
N GLY A 322 -59.12 -6.13 -11.59
CA GLY A 322 -58.54 -7.47 -11.77
C GLY A 322 -57.92 -7.73 -13.14
N ARG A 323 -57.90 -6.74 -14.03
CA ARG A 323 -57.31 -6.87 -15.37
C ARG A 323 -55.78 -6.95 -15.28
N ILE A 324 -55.22 -7.96 -15.93
CA ILE A 324 -53.77 -8.18 -16.03
C ILE A 324 -53.39 -8.30 -17.50
N THR A 325 -52.34 -7.58 -17.89
CA THR A 325 -51.81 -7.59 -19.26
C THR A 325 -50.44 -8.28 -19.33
N PRO A 326 -50.04 -8.80 -20.50
CA PRO A 326 -48.68 -9.31 -20.72
C PRO A 326 -47.60 -8.27 -20.40
N GLU A 327 -47.84 -7.00 -20.72
CA GLU A 327 -46.91 -5.90 -20.45
C GLU A 327 -46.73 -5.67 -18.95
N LEU A 328 -47.81 -5.71 -18.16
CA LEU A 328 -47.74 -5.59 -16.70
C LEU A 328 -46.99 -6.78 -16.07
N LEU A 329 -47.13 -7.97 -16.63
CA LEU A 329 -46.41 -9.18 -16.19
C LEU A 329 -44.94 -9.21 -16.63
N THR A 330 -44.57 -8.43 -17.65
CA THR A 330 -43.20 -8.42 -18.19
C THR A 330 -42.27 -7.62 -17.30
N ARG A 331 -41.21 -8.29 -16.81
CA ARG A 331 -40.14 -7.67 -16.02
C ARG A 331 -39.54 -6.44 -16.70
N GLY A 332 -39.31 -5.38 -15.93
CA GLY A 332 -38.64 -4.16 -16.41
C GLY A 332 -39.51 -3.23 -17.26
N LYS A 333 -40.82 -3.53 -17.43
CA LYS A 333 -41.74 -2.63 -18.15
C LYS A 333 -42.19 -1.41 -17.35
N PHE A 334 -41.99 -1.40 -16.03
CA PHE A 334 -42.23 -0.25 -15.18
C PHE A 334 -40.91 0.16 -14.52
N ASN A 335 -40.37 1.32 -14.88
CA ASN A 335 -39.04 1.76 -14.50
C ASN A 335 -39.07 2.77 -13.36
N THR A 336 -37.93 2.99 -12.71
CA THR A 336 -37.81 4.02 -11.66
C THR A 336 -38.02 5.45 -12.20
N SER A 337 -37.81 5.68 -13.50
CA SER A 337 -38.20 6.94 -14.16
C SER A 337 -39.72 7.13 -14.16
N ASP A 338 -40.50 6.04 -14.30
CA ASP A 338 -41.97 6.08 -14.22
C ASP A 338 -42.41 6.42 -12.79
N VAL A 339 -41.80 5.81 -11.77
CA VAL A 339 -41.99 6.19 -10.34
C VAL A 339 -41.77 7.70 -10.14
N SER A 340 -40.65 8.21 -10.67
CA SER A 340 -40.29 9.63 -10.54
C SER A 340 -41.28 10.56 -11.26
N ALA A 341 -41.78 10.15 -12.43
CA ALA A 341 -42.77 10.91 -13.19
C ALA A 341 -44.13 10.95 -12.47
N ILE A 342 -44.54 9.82 -11.88
CA ILE A 342 -45.79 9.66 -11.14
C ILE A 342 -45.79 10.48 -9.84
N GLU A 343 -44.63 10.65 -9.20
CA GLU A 343 -44.50 11.43 -7.96
C GLU A 343 -44.30 12.95 -8.16
N LYS A 344 -44.44 13.45 -9.39
CA LYS A 344 -44.47 14.90 -9.65
C LYS A 344 -45.71 15.55 -9.03
N ASN A 345 -45.54 16.68 -8.35
CA ASN A 345 -46.62 17.38 -7.65
C ASN A 345 -47.80 17.80 -8.54
N LYS A 346 -47.54 18.24 -9.79
CA LYS A 346 -48.58 18.77 -10.69
C LYS A 346 -49.07 17.75 -11.70
N GLU A 347 -48.14 17.04 -12.33
CA GLU A 347 -48.41 16.13 -13.46
C GLU A 347 -48.51 14.67 -13.03
N GLY A 348 -48.33 14.35 -11.74
CA GLY A 348 -48.12 12.98 -11.27
C GLY A 348 -49.25 12.00 -11.64
N LEU A 349 -50.50 12.39 -11.40
CA LEU A 349 -51.66 11.54 -11.74
C LEU A 349 -51.87 11.41 -13.26
N GLN A 350 -51.59 12.47 -14.02
CA GLN A 350 -51.66 12.43 -15.48
C GLN A 350 -50.59 11.48 -16.05
N ASN A 351 -49.36 11.59 -15.54
CA ASN A 351 -48.28 10.67 -15.89
C ASN A 351 -48.64 9.22 -15.52
N ALA A 352 -49.24 8.99 -14.34
CA ALA A 352 -49.71 7.67 -13.94
C ALA A 352 -50.69 7.10 -14.97
N LYS A 353 -51.68 7.90 -15.39
CA LYS A 353 -52.66 7.50 -16.41
C LYS A 353 -51.99 7.11 -17.72
N GLU A 354 -51.06 7.92 -18.23
CA GLU A 354 -50.34 7.66 -19.47
C GLU A 354 -49.45 6.41 -19.38
N ILE A 355 -48.69 6.29 -18.29
CA ILE A 355 -47.80 5.15 -18.05
C ILE A 355 -48.59 3.85 -17.97
N LEU A 356 -49.65 3.82 -17.18
CA LEU A 356 -50.50 2.65 -17.00
C LEU A 356 -51.23 2.27 -18.30
N THR A 357 -51.72 3.26 -19.06
CA THR A 357 -52.33 3.01 -20.38
C THR A 357 -51.33 2.36 -21.35
N ARG A 358 -50.04 2.74 -21.32
CA ARG A 358 -48.99 2.09 -22.14
C ARG A 358 -48.70 0.64 -21.72
N LEU A 359 -49.07 0.24 -20.51
CA LEU A 359 -49.02 -1.15 -20.07
C LEU A 359 -50.26 -1.96 -20.51
N GLY A 360 -51.14 -1.38 -21.33
CA GLY A 360 -52.31 -2.06 -21.87
C GLY A 360 -53.46 -2.24 -20.86
N VAL A 361 -53.32 -1.70 -19.64
CA VAL A 361 -54.45 -1.61 -18.70
C VAL A 361 -55.30 -0.37 -19.02
N GLU A 362 -56.55 -0.38 -18.59
CA GLU A 362 -57.46 0.77 -18.67
C GLU A 362 -57.58 1.38 -17.27
N PRO A 363 -56.66 2.26 -16.85
CA PRO A 363 -56.62 2.75 -15.48
C PRO A 363 -57.78 3.72 -15.20
N SER A 364 -58.51 3.47 -14.13
CA SER A 364 -59.40 4.47 -13.53
C SER A 364 -58.60 5.61 -12.87
N ASP A 365 -59.27 6.71 -12.52
CA ASP A 365 -58.61 7.78 -11.76
C ASP A 365 -58.22 7.30 -10.34
N ASP A 366 -58.98 6.37 -9.75
CA ASP A 366 -58.66 5.74 -8.47
C ASP A 366 -57.44 4.81 -8.57
N ASP A 367 -57.28 4.08 -9.69
CA ASP A 367 -56.06 3.30 -9.95
C ASP A 367 -54.84 4.21 -10.02
N CYS A 368 -54.96 5.37 -10.66
CA CYS A 368 -53.87 6.34 -10.77
C CYS A 368 -53.45 6.88 -9.40
N VAL A 369 -54.41 7.20 -8.53
CA VAL A 369 -54.14 7.61 -7.13
C VAL A 369 -53.48 6.47 -6.36
N SER A 370 -53.98 5.25 -6.53
CA SER A 370 -53.47 4.07 -5.85
C SER A 370 -52.02 3.76 -6.24
N VAL A 371 -51.72 3.74 -7.53
CA VAL A 371 -50.38 3.51 -8.08
C VAL A 371 -49.41 4.61 -7.65
N GLN A 372 -49.86 5.88 -7.62
CA GLN A 372 -49.03 6.98 -7.10
C GLN A 372 -48.69 6.80 -5.62
N HIS A 373 -49.62 6.29 -4.82
CA HIS A 373 -49.38 6.04 -3.40
C HIS A 373 -48.45 4.84 -3.17
N VAL A 374 -48.56 3.77 -3.98
CA VAL A 374 -47.60 2.66 -4.01
C VAL A 374 -46.19 3.17 -4.32
N CYS A 375 -46.05 4.00 -5.37
CA CYS A 375 -44.78 4.64 -5.73
C CYS A 375 -44.20 5.42 -4.54
N THR A 376 -45.05 6.21 -3.88
CA THR A 376 -44.68 7.02 -2.70
C THR A 376 -44.16 6.15 -1.55
N ILE A 377 -44.82 5.04 -1.23
CA ILE A 377 -44.38 4.15 -0.14
C ILE A 377 -43.03 3.50 -0.47
N VAL A 378 -42.87 2.98 -1.70
CA VAL A 378 -41.64 2.31 -2.13
C VAL A 378 -40.45 3.28 -2.15
N SER A 379 -40.61 4.46 -2.76
CA SER A 379 -39.54 5.46 -2.83
C SER A 379 -39.21 6.05 -1.46
N PHE A 380 -40.21 6.22 -0.58
CA PHE A 380 -39.99 6.76 0.76
C PHE A 380 -39.33 5.74 1.69
N ARG A 381 -39.67 4.45 1.57
CA ARG A 381 -38.94 3.36 2.25
C ARG A 381 -37.46 3.39 1.89
N SER A 382 -37.15 3.50 0.58
CA SER A 382 -35.77 3.64 0.10
C SER A 382 -35.05 4.83 0.75
N ALA A 383 -35.67 6.02 0.73
CA ALA A 383 -35.09 7.22 1.36
C ALA A 383 -34.88 7.07 2.89
N ASN A 384 -35.79 6.37 3.58
CA ASN A 384 -35.67 6.12 5.02
C ASN A 384 -34.55 5.12 5.36
N LEU A 385 -34.39 4.06 4.58
CA LEU A 385 -33.32 3.08 4.77
C LEU A 385 -31.93 3.70 4.59
N VAL A 386 -31.74 4.52 3.54
CA VAL A 386 -30.49 5.26 3.35
C VAL A 386 -30.25 6.27 4.47
N ALA A 387 -31.31 6.92 4.97
CA ALA A 387 -31.19 7.83 6.12
C ALA A 387 -30.70 7.08 7.37
N ALA A 388 -31.17 5.87 7.64
CA ALA A 388 -30.72 5.07 8.78
C ALA A 388 -29.24 4.67 8.68
N THR A 389 -28.80 4.14 7.54
CA THR A 389 -27.38 3.75 7.39
C THR A 389 -26.44 4.95 7.37
N LEU A 390 -26.83 6.06 6.73
CA LEU A 390 -26.03 7.29 6.76
C LEU A 390 -25.99 7.93 8.16
N ALA A 391 -27.11 7.93 8.90
CA ALA A 391 -27.14 8.39 10.29
C ALA A 391 -26.11 7.66 11.16
N THR A 392 -25.92 6.38 10.89
CA THR A 392 -24.92 5.55 11.59
C THR A 392 -23.49 5.98 11.26
N ILE A 393 -23.18 6.25 10.00
CA ILE A 393 -21.88 6.79 9.57
C ILE A 393 -21.62 8.16 10.22
N LEU A 394 -22.63 9.02 10.27
CA LEU A 394 -22.51 10.33 10.92
C LEU A 394 -22.28 10.20 12.43
N ASN A 395 -23.00 9.32 13.12
CA ASN A 395 -22.74 9.02 14.52
C ASN A 395 -21.31 8.50 14.73
N ARG A 396 -20.82 7.63 13.84
CA ARG A 396 -19.43 7.15 13.86
C ARG A 396 -18.42 8.28 13.71
N LEU A 397 -18.61 9.18 12.75
CA LEU A 397 -17.75 10.37 12.55
C LEU A 397 -17.77 11.29 13.77
N ARG A 398 -18.94 11.51 14.38
CA ARG A 398 -19.09 12.29 15.60
C ARG A 398 -18.30 11.67 16.76
N ASP A 399 -18.48 10.38 16.96
CA ASP A 399 -17.83 9.62 18.04
C ASP A 399 -16.29 9.64 17.84
N ASN A 400 -15.80 9.48 16.61
CA ASN A 400 -14.37 9.57 16.29
C ASN A 400 -13.76 10.94 16.61
N LYS A 401 -14.49 12.02 16.35
CA LYS A 401 -14.08 13.39 16.66
C LYS A 401 -14.20 13.75 18.15
N GLY A 402 -14.88 12.92 18.95
CA GLY A 402 -15.14 13.19 20.36
C GLY A 402 -15.95 14.46 20.62
N SER A 403 -16.73 14.92 19.64
CA SER A 403 -17.49 16.17 19.71
C SER A 403 -18.96 15.91 20.03
N PRO A 404 -19.62 16.73 20.88
CA PRO A 404 -21.04 16.56 21.18
C PRO A 404 -21.93 16.81 19.95
N ARG A 405 -21.50 17.67 19.01
CA ARG A 405 -22.17 17.93 17.74
C ARG A 405 -21.25 17.68 16.56
N LEU A 406 -21.80 17.16 15.47
CA LEU A 406 -21.06 16.97 14.23
C LEU A 406 -21.40 18.07 13.23
N ARG A 407 -20.38 18.68 12.63
CA ARG A 407 -20.51 19.43 11.39
C ARG A 407 -19.75 18.70 10.30
N THR A 408 -20.41 18.42 9.19
CA THR A 408 -19.80 17.69 8.06
C THR A 408 -20.57 17.95 6.77
N THR A 409 -19.92 17.67 5.64
CA THR A 409 -20.52 17.69 4.31
C THR A 409 -20.58 16.27 3.75
N VAL A 410 -21.72 15.91 3.17
CA VAL A 410 -21.93 14.68 2.41
C VAL A 410 -21.97 15.04 0.93
N GLY A 411 -20.99 14.58 0.17
CA GLY A 411 -21.01 14.63 -1.29
C GLY A 411 -21.97 13.57 -1.83
N VAL A 412 -22.91 13.96 -2.69
CA VAL A 412 -23.95 13.05 -3.21
C VAL A 412 -23.92 13.01 -4.73
N ASP A 413 -24.08 11.81 -5.30
CA ASP A 413 -24.38 11.60 -6.71
C ASP A 413 -25.38 10.42 -6.87
N GLY A 414 -25.90 10.25 -8.08
CA GLY A 414 -26.80 9.18 -8.46
C GLY A 414 -28.10 9.68 -9.08
N SER A 415 -28.55 8.96 -10.11
CA SER A 415 -29.71 9.33 -10.93
C SER A 415 -31.01 9.40 -10.14
N LEU A 416 -31.24 8.49 -9.18
CA LEU A 416 -32.45 8.48 -8.35
C LEU A 416 -32.51 9.72 -7.44
N TYR A 417 -31.40 10.06 -6.77
CA TYR A 417 -31.35 11.25 -5.92
C TYR A 417 -31.50 12.55 -6.72
N LYS A 418 -30.91 12.61 -7.91
CA LYS A 418 -30.94 13.79 -8.80
C LYS A 418 -32.31 14.04 -9.44
N THR A 419 -32.97 12.98 -9.92
CA THR A 419 -34.14 13.12 -10.81
C THR A 419 -35.48 12.95 -10.10
N HIS A 420 -35.53 12.25 -8.97
CA HIS A 420 -36.79 11.98 -8.28
C HIS A 420 -37.29 13.22 -7.51
N PRO A 421 -38.52 13.70 -7.76
CA PRO A 421 -38.97 15.02 -7.29
C PRO A 421 -39.09 15.14 -5.76
N GLN A 422 -39.27 14.03 -5.04
CA GLN A 422 -39.49 14.02 -3.59
C GLN A 422 -38.35 13.39 -2.79
N TYR A 423 -37.40 12.70 -3.43
CA TYR A 423 -36.54 11.73 -2.74
C TYR A 423 -35.57 12.43 -1.80
N SER A 424 -34.77 13.37 -2.32
CA SER A 424 -33.79 14.13 -1.55
C SER A 424 -34.42 14.86 -0.37
N ARG A 425 -35.58 15.49 -0.58
CA ARG A 425 -36.33 16.18 0.49
C ARG A 425 -36.74 15.23 1.62
N ARG A 426 -37.31 14.08 1.28
CA ARG A 426 -37.75 13.05 2.24
C ARG A 426 -36.56 12.47 3.01
N PHE A 427 -35.52 12.07 2.28
CA PHE A 427 -34.26 11.57 2.81
C PHE A 427 -33.64 12.57 3.80
N HIS A 428 -33.46 13.84 3.41
CA HIS A 428 -32.89 14.85 4.30
C HIS A 428 -33.73 15.09 5.56
N LYS A 429 -35.06 15.03 5.43
CA LYS A 429 -35.98 15.22 6.57
C LYS A 429 -35.86 14.06 7.56
N THR A 430 -35.84 12.82 7.09
CA THR A 430 -35.67 11.64 7.95
C THR A 430 -34.29 11.64 8.57
N LEU A 431 -33.22 11.88 7.81
CA LEU A 431 -31.87 11.90 8.35
C LEU A 431 -31.72 12.90 9.50
N ARG A 432 -32.13 14.17 9.31
CA ARG A 432 -32.02 15.20 10.36
C ARG A 432 -32.82 14.85 11.61
N ARG A 433 -33.91 14.08 11.48
CA ARG A 433 -34.70 13.58 12.61
C ARG A 433 -33.96 12.47 13.37
N LEU A 434 -33.27 11.59 12.66
CA LEU A 434 -32.51 10.48 13.25
C LEU A 434 -31.17 10.91 13.88
N VAL A 435 -30.58 12.02 13.43
CA VAL A 435 -29.32 12.59 13.97
C VAL A 435 -29.46 14.07 14.31
N PRO A 436 -30.24 14.43 15.36
CA PRO A 436 -30.51 15.82 15.72
C PRO A 436 -29.24 16.60 16.11
N ASP A 437 -28.19 15.91 16.58
CA ASP A 437 -26.92 16.50 17.00
C ASP A 437 -25.95 16.80 15.84
N SER A 438 -26.38 16.62 14.59
CA SER A 438 -25.54 16.78 13.40
C SER A 438 -26.03 17.87 12.45
N ASP A 439 -25.17 18.84 12.18
CA ASP A 439 -25.35 19.88 11.16
C ASP A 439 -24.75 19.39 9.83
N VAL A 440 -25.58 18.74 9.01
CA VAL A 440 -25.16 18.09 7.76
C VAL A 440 -25.46 18.96 6.55
N ARG A 441 -24.42 19.28 5.77
CA ARG A 441 -24.57 19.88 4.44
C ARG A 441 -24.55 18.77 3.39
N PHE A 442 -25.48 18.83 2.44
CA PHE A 442 -25.48 17.97 1.26
C PHE A 442 -24.98 18.76 0.06
N LEU A 443 -23.94 18.27 -0.60
CA LEU A 443 -23.37 18.89 -1.79
C LEU A 443 -23.55 17.93 -2.97
N LEU A 444 -24.25 18.39 -4.00
CA LEU A 444 -24.46 17.60 -5.20
C LEU A 444 -23.21 17.64 -6.07
N SER A 445 -22.73 16.48 -6.52
CA SER A 445 -21.66 16.40 -7.52
C SER A 445 -22.22 16.58 -8.93
N GLU A 446 -22.10 17.79 -9.48
CA GLU A 446 -22.59 18.11 -10.83
C GLU A 446 -21.78 17.39 -11.93
N SER A 447 -20.46 17.31 -11.77
CA SER A 447 -19.54 16.68 -12.72
C SER A 447 -19.30 15.18 -12.49
N GLY A 448 -19.98 14.60 -11.50
CA GLY A 448 -19.86 13.20 -11.11
C GLY A 448 -18.53 12.84 -10.45
N SER A 449 -18.14 11.57 -10.57
CA SER A 449 -16.93 11.00 -9.96
C SER A 449 -15.63 11.42 -10.67
N GLY A 450 -15.69 11.89 -11.92
CA GLY A 450 -14.52 12.14 -12.75
C GLY A 450 -13.56 13.22 -12.21
N LYS A 451 -14.08 14.32 -11.63
CA LYS A 451 -13.24 15.36 -11.00
C LYS A 451 -12.46 14.79 -9.82
N GLY A 452 -13.14 14.06 -8.94
CA GLY A 452 -12.52 13.44 -7.77
C GLY A 452 -11.53 12.33 -8.13
N ALA A 453 -11.85 11.49 -9.12
CA ALA A 453 -10.91 10.50 -9.64
C ALA A 453 -9.63 11.15 -10.17
N ALA A 454 -9.73 12.29 -10.84
CA ALA A 454 -8.56 13.06 -11.29
C ALA A 454 -7.74 13.63 -10.11
N MET A 455 -8.38 14.08 -9.02
CA MET A 455 -7.65 14.52 -7.82
C MET A 455 -6.86 13.37 -7.18
N VAL A 456 -7.48 12.19 -7.04
CA VAL A 456 -6.77 10.99 -6.54
C VAL A 456 -5.63 10.60 -7.48
N THR A 457 -5.87 10.65 -8.79
CA THR A 457 -4.85 10.41 -9.83
C THR A 457 -3.68 11.37 -9.71
N ALA A 458 -3.93 12.66 -9.45
CA ALA A 458 -2.89 13.66 -9.28
C ALA A 458 -1.97 13.34 -8.10
N VAL A 459 -2.55 12.95 -6.95
CA VAL A 459 -1.78 12.55 -5.76
C VAL A 459 -1.04 11.24 -6.01
N ALA A 460 -1.71 10.22 -6.55
CA ALA A 460 -1.11 8.93 -6.86
C ALA A 460 0.07 9.07 -7.83
N TYR A 461 -0.08 9.88 -8.88
CA TYR A 461 0.98 10.16 -9.84
C TYR A 461 2.18 10.87 -9.19
N ARG A 462 1.92 11.86 -8.32
CA ARG A 462 2.98 12.53 -7.55
C ARG A 462 3.75 11.56 -6.67
N LEU A 463 3.06 10.68 -5.94
CA LEU A 463 3.68 9.66 -5.09
C LEU A 463 4.46 8.62 -5.90
N ALA A 464 3.93 8.19 -7.05
CA ALA A 464 4.61 7.27 -7.96
C ALA A 464 5.91 7.87 -8.50
N GLU A 465 5.91 9.17 -8.83
CA GLU A 465 7.09 9.87 -9.30
C GLU A 465 8.14 10.06 -8.20
N GLN A 466 7.71 10.32 -6.96
CA GLN A 466 8.60 10.32 -5.79
C GLN A 466 9.22 8.93 -5.58
N HIS A 467 8.41 7.87 -5.63
CA HIS A 467 8.91 6.49 -5.49
C HIS A 467 9.90 6.13 -6.58
N ARG A 468 9.64 6.52 -7.84
CA ARG A 468 10.57 6.33 -8.97
C ARG A 468 11.93 6.98 -8.71
N GLN A 469 11.94 8.23 -8.22
CA GLN A 469 13.19 8.95 -7.92
C GLN A 469 13.94 8.38 -6.72
N ILE A 470 13.22 7.84 -5.72
CA ILE A 470 13.81 7.09 -4.61
C ILE A 470 14.50 5.84 -5.15
N GLU A 471 13.80 5.03 -5.95
CA GLU A 471 14.34 3.80 -6.52
C GLU A 471 15.56 4.07 -7.43
N GLU A 472 15.54 5.12 -8.25
CA GLU A 472 16.72 5.52 -9.05
C GLU A 472 17.92 5.84 -8.16
N THR A 473 17.70 6.52 -7.04
CA THR A 473 18.76 6.85 -6.09
C THR A 473 19.32 5.59 -5.43
N LEU A 474 18.44 4.68 -4.98
CA LEU A 474 18.81 3.46 -4.28
C LEU A 474 19.41 2.40 -5.21
N ALA A 475 19.05 2.40 -6.50
CA ALA A 475 19.60 1.50 -7.51
C ALA A 475 21.13 1.63 -7.64
N HIS A 476 21.73 2.79 -7.35
CA HIS A 476 23.18 2.96 -7.34
C HIS A 476 23.91 2.12 -6.27
N PHE A 477 23.18 1.61 -5.26
CA PHE A 477 23.72 0.72 -4.25
C PHE A 477 23.56 -0.76 -4.61
N CYS A 478 22.77 -1.09 -5.63
CA CYS A 478 22.53 -2.45 -6.07
C CYS A 478 23.73 -2.99 -6.86
N LEU A 479 24.41 -3.99 -6.31
CA LEU A 479 25.52 -4.67 -6.98
C LEU A 479 25.04 -5.95 -7.66
N THR A 480 25.30 -6.06 -8.97
CA THR A 480 25.04 -7.31 -9.70
C THR A 480 26.11 -8.35 -9.36
N LYS A 481 25.82 -9.63 -9.64
CA LYS A 481 26.79 -10.71 -9.45
C LYS A 481 28.08 -10.48 -10.25
N GLU A 482 27.97 -9.93 -11.45
CA GLU A 482 29.12 -9.61 -12.31
C GLU A 482 30.00 -8.51 -11.69
N MET A 483 29.38 -7.45 -11.17
CA MET A 483 30.11 -6.40 -10.44
C MET A 483 30.82 -6.97 -9.21
N LEU A 484 30.17 -7.86 -8.46
CA LEU A 484 30.77 -8.50 -7.29
C LEU A 484 31.95 -9.43 -7.66
N LEU A 485 31.86 -10.16 -8.77
CA LEU A 485 32.99 -10.95 -9.29
C LEU A 485 34.16 -10.06 -9.69
N GLU A 486 33.89 -8.90 -10.28
CA GLU A 486 34.93 -7.93 -10.63
C GLU A 486 35.56 -7.30 -9.37
N VAL A 487 34.78 -6.96 -8.34
CA VAL A 487 35.30 -6.52 -7.03
C VAL A 487 36.22 -7.58 -6.42
N LYS A 488 35.79 -8.85 -6.41
CA LYS A 488 36.60 -9.99 -5.96
C LYS A 488 37.94 -10.07 -6.72
N LYS A 489 37.88 -9.95 -8.05
CA LYS A 489 39.08 -9.99 -8.91
C LYS A 489 40.03 -8.83 -8.61
N ARG A 490 39.51 -7.60 -8.47
CA ARG A 490 40.30 -6.42 -8.11
C ARG A 490 40.96 -6.57 -6.73
N MET A 491 40.22 -7.09 -5.74
CA MET A 491 40.79 -7.42 -4.43
C MET A 491 41.96 -8.40 -4.58
N ARG A 492 41.80 -9.47 -5.37
CA ARG A 492 42.89 -10.43 -5.60
C ARG A 492 44.11 -9.78 -6.23
N ILE A 493 43.94 -8.87 -7.20
CA ILE A 493 45.07 -8.15 -7.81
C ILE A 493 45.81 -7.30 -6.78
N GLU A 494 45.08 -6.58 -5.92
CA GLU A 494 45.68 -5.75 -4.87
C GLU A 494 46.41 -6.58 -3.81
N MET A 495 45.90 -7.78 -3.47
CA MET A 495 46.60 -8.74 -2.62
C MET A 495 47.96 -9.14 -3.22
N GLU A 496 48.01 -9.46 -4.51
CA GLU A 496 49.27 -9.81 -5.20
C GLU A 496 50.24 -8.61 -5.24
N MET A 497 49.72 -7.39 -5.42
CA MET A 497 50.55 -6.18 -5.41
C MET A 497 51.16 -5.90 -4.04
N GLY A 498 50.41 -6.12 -2.97
CA GLY A 498 50.88 -5.95 -1.59
C GLY A 498 51.92 -6.98 -1.16
N LEU A 499 51.82 -8.22 -1.65
CA LEU A 499 52.77 -9.29 -1.30
C LEU A 499 54.12 -9.16 -2.02
N LYS A 500 54.14 -8.60 -3.24
CA LYS A 500 55.34 -8.51 -4.09
C LYS A 500 56.23 -7.34 -3.69
N LYS A 501 57.54 -7.60 -3.53
CA LYS A 501 58.53 -6.61 -3.09
C LYS A 501 58.63 -5.41 -4.01
N LYS A 502 58.46 -5.63 -5.33
CA LYS A 502 58.53 -4.57 -6.35
C LYS A 502 57.35 -3.60 -6.32
N THR A 503 56.19 -4.03 -5.83
CA THR A 503 54.94 -3.25 -5.90
C THR A 503 54.40 -2.84 -4.53
N HIS A 504 54.90 -3.43 -3.44
CA HIS A 504 54.45 -3.23 -2.06
C HIS A 504 54.32 -1.74 -1.65
N ASP A 505 55.32 -0.93 -1.95
CA ASP A 505 55.33 0.50 -1.56
C ASP A 505 54.15 1.28 -2.16
N LYS A 506 53.74 0.92 -3.39
CA LYS A 506 52.64 1.56 -4.13
C LYS A 506 51.29 0.87 -3.92
N ALA A 507 51.27 -0.35 -3.38
CA ALA A 507 50.04 -1.09 -3.11
C ALA A 507 49.22 -0.39 -2.02
N VAL A 508 47.90 -0.34 -2.19
CA VAL A 508 46.99 0.22 -1.18
C VAL A 508 46.59 -0.83 -0.14
N VAL A 509 46.39 -2.08 -0.56
CA VAL A 509 46.26 -3.22 0.36
C VAL A 509 47.67 -3.68 0.72
N LYS A 510 48.08 -3.48 1.98
CA LYS A 510 49.49 -3.57 2.37
C LYS A 510 50.00 -4.99 2.60
N MET A 511 49.14 -5.95 2.93
CA MET A 511 49.55 -7.35 3.10
C MET A 511 50.74 -7.50 4.07
N LEU A 512 50.59 -6.90 5.25
CA LEU A 512 51.63 -6.80 6.27
C LEU A 512 51.88 -8.16 6.96
N PRO A 513 53.14 -8.64 7.01
CA PRO A 513 53.49 -9.82 7.78
C PRO A 513 53.27 -9.60 9.28
N SER A 514 52.54 -10.51 9.94
CA SER A 514 52.29 -10.44 11.39
C SER A 514 53.40 -11.06 12.24
N PHE A 515 54.33 -11.78 11.61
CA PHE A 515 55.32 -12.67 12.26
C PHE A 515 54.74 -13.89 13.00
N VAL A 516 53.44 -14.15 12.89
CA VAL A 516 52.80 -15.39 13.36
C VAL A 516 52.88 -16.45 12.26
N ARG A 517 53.68 -17.51 12.47
CA ARG A 517 54.02 -18.50 11.42
C ARG A 517 53.16 -19.77 11.42
N SER A 518 52.39 -20.00 12.48
CA SER A 518 51.52 -21.18 12.61
C SER A 518 50.31 -20.86 13.49
N ILE A 519 49.23 -21.61 13.28
CA ILE A 519 48.08 -21.65 14.19
C ILE A 519 48.45 -22.38 15.51
N PRO A 520 47.65 -22.25 16.59
CA PRO A 520 47.92 -22.94 17.84
C PRO A 520 47.96 -24.47 17.64
N ASP A 521 48.95 -25.13 18.24
CA ASP A 521 49.22 -26.58 18.12
C ASP A 521 48.78 -27.39 19.35
N GLY A 522 48.12 -26.73 20.33
CA GLY A 522 47.68 -27.34 21.58
C GLY A 522 48.73 -27.43 22.69
N THR A 523 49.96 -26.96 22.47
CA THR A 523 51.07 -27.04 23.46
C THR A 523 51.34 -25.74 24.22
N GLY A 524 50.48 -24.72 24.04
CA GLY A 524 50.61 -23.43 24.72
C GLY A 524 50.11 -23.48 26.17
N GLU A 525 50.94 -23.94 27.10
CA GLU A 525 50.70 -23.78 28.54
C GLU A 525 51.47 -22.56 29.08
N GLY A 526 50.75 -21.58 29.63
CA GLY A 526 51.33 -20.39 30.25
C GLY A 526 50.28 -19.44 30.82
N LEU A 527 50.56 -18.85 32.00
CA LEU A 527 49.66 -17.93 32.70
C LEU A 527 49.83 -16.50 32.13
N CYS A 528 48.91 -16.05 31.27
CA CYS A 528 48.80 -14.62 30.92
C CYS A 528 47.82 -13.95 31.89
N VAL A 529 48.33 -13.14 32.81
CA VAL A 529 47.60 -12.62 33.99
C VAL A 529 46.54 -11.57 33.63
N LEU A 530 45.35 -11.72 34.23
CA LEU A 530 44.26 -10.74 34.27
C LEU A 530 44.54 -9.65 35.36
N PHE A 531 44.87 -8.43 34.92
CA PHE A 531 44.90 -7.11 35.62
C PHE A 531 45.28 -6.99 37.11
N PHE A 532 46.32 -6.18 37.42
CA PHE A 532 46.55 -5.51 38.73
C PHE A 532 47.19 -4.11 38.59
N PRO A 533 47.02 -3.19 39.57
CA PRO A 533 47.63 -1.87 39.59
C PRO A 533 49.01 -1.85 40.31
N LYS A 534 49.92 -1.00 39.80
CA LYS A 534 51.28 -0.60 40.26
C LYS A 534 52.47 -1.41 39.73
N GLU A 535 53.40 -0.63 39.14
CA GLU A 535 54.82 -0.84 38.82
C GLU A 535 55.37 -2.27 38.88
N PHE A 536 55.36 -2.95 37.73
CA PHE A 536 56.19 -4.12 37.43
C PHE A 536 56.82 -3.94 36.03
N ASP A 537 58.05 -4.42 35.86
CA ASP A 537 58.68 -4.59 34.54
C ASP A 537 57.91 -5.67 33.76
N LEU A 538 57.19 -5.26 32.71
CA LEU A 538 56.47 -6.16 31.80
C LEU A 538 57.36 -6.47 30.60
N ASP A 539 57.55 -7.75 30.26
CA ASP A 539 58.16 -8.16 28.98
C ASP A 539 57.11 -8.10 27.87
N VAL A 540 57.27 -7.13 26.95
CA VAL A 540 56.41 -7.02 25.77
C VAL A 540 56.92 -8.01 24.70
N VAL A 541 56.22 -9.14 24.58
CA VAL A 541 56.60 -10.24 23.69
C VAL A 541 56.12 -10.03 22.25
N ALA A 542 54.90 -9.50 22.07
CA ALA A 542 54.27 -9.37 20.76
C ALA A 542 53.35 -8.14 20.69
N VAL A 543 53.21 -7.60 19.48
CA VAL A 543 52.18 -6.61 19.11
C VAL A 543 51.30 -7.26 18.05
N VAL A 544 49.99 -7.34 18.31
CA VAL A 544 49.06 -8.17 17.53
C VAL A 544 47.92 -7.31 16.98
N ASN A 545 47.61 -7.49 15.69
CA ASN A 545 46.40 -6.92 15.10
C ASN A 545 45.16 -7.73 15.54
N ASP A 546 44.04 -7.06 15.76
CA ASP A 546 42.79 -7.67 16.24
C ASP A 546 42.26 -8.78 15.32
N THR A 547 42.42 -8.65 13.99
CA THR A 547 42.06 -9.72 13.04
C THR A 547 42.89 -10.98 13.27
N VAL A 548 44.20 -10.84 13.51
CA VAL A 548 45.12 -11.95 13.77
C VAL A 548 44.80 -12.60 15.10
N GLY A 549 44.56 -11.80 16.14
CA GLY A 549 44.09 -12.32 17.43
C GLY A 549 42.75 -13.05 17.32
N THR A 550 41.82 -12.57 16.50
CA THR A 550 40.53 -13.23 16.26
C THR A 550 40.70 -14.57 15.54
N MET A 551 41.54 -14.61 14.50
CA MET A 551 41.88 -15.85 13.80
C MET A 551 42.48 -16.87 14.77
N MET A 552 43.45 -16.46 15.59
CA MET A 552 44.13 -17.36 16.53
C MET A 552 43.23 -17.83 17.66
N THR A 553 42.28 -17.00 18.10
CA THR A 553 41.25 -17.38 19.07
C THR A 553 40.38 -18.50 18.52
N CYS A 554 39.92 -18.36 17.28
CA CYS A 554 39.11 -19.37 16.62
C CYS A 554 39.93 -20.63 16.29
N ALA A 555 41.17 -20.47 15.83
CA ALA A 555 42.04 -21.59 15.45
C ALA A 555 42.49 -22.46 16.63
N TYR A 556 42.39 -21.93 17.86
CA TYR A 556 42.62 -22.72 19.06
C TYR A 556 41.66 -23.91 19.19
N GLU A 557 40.40 -23.73 18.75
CA GLU A 557 39.36 -24.77 18.84
C GLU A 557 39.12 -25.43 17.48
N GLU A 558 39.39 -24.71 16.39
CA GLU A 558 39.04 -25.11 15.03
C GLU A 558 40.28 -25.11 14.13
N PRO A 559 40.91 -26.28 13.90
CA PRO A 559 42.15 -26.40 13.12
C PRO A 559 42.02 -25.98 11.66
N THR A 560 40.78 -25.88 11.15
CA THR A 560 40.49 -25.39 9.79
C THR A 560 40.46 -23.87 9.70
N CYS A 561 40.58 -23.16 10.84
CA CYS A 561 40.55 -21.70 10.87
C CYS A 561 41.89 -21.10 10.46
N GLU A 562 41.92 -20.52 9.28
CA GLU A 562 43.12 -19.91 8.69
C GLU A 562 42.87 -18.48 8.21
N VAL A 563 41.72 -17.91 8.59
CA VAL A 563 41.30 -16.58 8.21
C VAL A 563 40.67 -15.88 9.42
N GLY A 564 41.04 -14.64 9.66
CA GLY A 564 40.40 -13.75 10.63
C GLY A 564 39.67 -12.62 9.93
N LEU A 565 38.50 -12.25 10.44
CA LEU A 565 37.67 -11.16 9.92
C LEU A 565 37.16 -10.28 11.06
N ILE A 566 37.31 -8.97 10.91
CA ILE A 566 36.67 -7.98 11.78
C ILE A 566 35.65 -7.19 10.97
N VAL A 567 34.42 -7.08 11.46
CA VAL A 567 33.39 -6.17 10.96
C VAL A 567 32.66 -5.51 12.13
N GLY A 568 33.25 -4.44 12.65
CA GLY A 568 32.77 -3.68 13.80
C GLY A 568 32.78 -2.19 13.50
N THR A 569 33.51 -1.41 14.31
CA THR A 569 33.78 0.01 14.03
C THR A 569 34.54 0.17 12.71
N GLY A 570 35.59 -0.63 12.50
CA GLY A 570 36.31 -0.78 11.24
C GLY A 570 36.01 -2.13 10.58
N SER A 571 36.71 -2.40 9.47
CA SER A 571 36.65 -3.69 8.76
C SER A 571 38.03 -4.07 8.27
N ASN A 572 38.51 -5.25 8.67
CA ASN A 572 39.79 -5.79 8.24
C ASN A 572 39.77 -7.32 8.16
N ALA A 573 40.73 -7.92 7.45
CA ALA A 573 40.92 -9.37 7.42
C ALA A 573 42.40 -9.75 7.46
N CYS A 574 42.64 -10.98 7.92
CA CYS A 574 43.95 -11.62 7.85
C CYS A 574 43.79 -13.08 7.41
N TYR A 575 44.87 -13.69 6.91
CA TYR A 575 44.88 -15.11 6.58
C TYR A 575 46.29 -15.71 6.58
N MET A 576 46.39 -17.04 6.64
CA MET A 576 47.65 -17.77 6.48
C MET A 576 48.09 -17.79 5.01
N GLU A 577 49.23 -17.15 4.71
CA GLU A 577 49.87 -17.13 3.40
C GLU A 577 51.11 -18.02 3.38
N GLU A 578 51.46 -18.55 2.21
CA GLU A 578 52.68 -19.34 2.01
C GLU A 578 53.91 -18.43 2.01
N MET A 579 54.96 -18.75 2.75
CA MET A 579 56.16 -17.90 2.86
C MET A 579 56.80 -17.58 1.50
N LYS A 580 56.77 -18.52 0.54
CA LYS A 580 57.21 -18.31 -0.85
C LYS A 580 56.54 -17.13 -1.57
N ASN A 581 55.34 -16.73 -1.12
CA ASN A 581 54.58 -15.62 -1.70
C ASN A 581 54.84 -14.29 -0.96
N VAL A 582 55.48 -14.32 0.22
CA VAL A 582 55.73 -13.15 1.08
C VAL A 582 57.11 -12.56 0.76
N GLU A 583 57.25 -11.92 -0.40
CA GLU A 583 58.56 -11.43 -0.91
C GLU A 583 59.21 -10.34 -0.05
N MET A 584 58.47 -9.78 0.92
CA MET A 584 58.98 -8.78 1.87
C MET A 584 59.85 -9.38 2.97
N LEU A 585 59.78 -10.69 3.20
CA LEU A 585 60.58 -11.42 4.19
C LEU A 585 61.50 -12.42 3.50
N GLU A 586 62.64 -12.70 4.12
CA GLU A 586 63.54 -13.77 3.66
C GLU A 586 63.05 -15.13 4.15
N GLY A 587 63.14 -16.14 3.26
CA GLY A 587 62.74 -17.52 3.53
C GLY A 587 61.50 -17.95 2.74
N ASN A 588 61.52 -19.18 2.23
CA ASN A 588 60.44 -19.73 1.40
C ASN A 588 59.65 -20.86 2.09
N GLU A 589 60.07 -21.27 3.29
CA GLU A 589 59.53 -22.42 4.01
C GLU A 589 58.50 -22.00 5.06
N GLY A 590 57.40 -22.77 5.13
CA GLY A 590 56.32 -22.55 6.08
C GLY A 590 55.32 -21.48 5.64
N GLN A 591 54.58 -20.95 6.61
CA GLN A 591 53.51 -19.98 6.39
C GLN A 591 53.71 -18.73 7.26
N MET A 592 52.94 -17.69 6.94
CA MET A 592 52.89 -16.42 7.66
C MET A 592 51.46 -15.90 7.66
N CYS A 593 50.94 -15.55 8.83
CA CYS A 593 49.68 -14.82 8.89
C CYS A 593 49.90 -13.39 8.36
N ILE A 594 49.11 -12.99 7.37
CA ILE A 594 49.14 -11.68 6.74
C ILE A 594 47.98 -10.83 7.23
N ASN A 595 48.28 -9.70 7.84
CA ASN A 595 47.31 -8.63 8.06
C ASN A 595 47.12 -7.85 6.75
N MET A 596 45.94 -7.91 6.14
CA MET A 596 45.73 -7.32 4.82
C MET A 596 45.74 -5.79 4.85
N GLU A 597 45.25 -5.18 5.94
CA GLU A 597 44.84 -3.76 5.97
C GLU A 597 43.90 -3.45 4.80
N TRP A 598 42.91 -4.32 4.58
CA TRP A 598 42.09 -4.31 3.36
C TRP A 598 41.17 -3.08 3.27
N GLY A 599 41.06 -2.30 4.34
CA GLY A 599 40.17 -1.15 4.42
C GLY A 599 40.55 -0.08 3.40
N ALA A 600 41.84 0.01 3.08
CA ALA A 600 42.44 0.89 2.08
C ALA A 600 42.19 0.44 0.62
N PHE A 601 41.54 -0.70 0.39
CA PHE A 601 41.14 -1.11 -0.95
C PHE A 601 40.27 -0.01 -1.61
N GLY A 602 40.56 0.33 -2.86
CA GLY A 602 39.91 1.43 -3.57
C GLY A 602 40.52 2.81 -3.36
N ASP A 603 41.49 3.01 -2.46
CA ASP A 603 42.17 4.30 -2.24
C ASP A 603 42.91 4.81 -3.48
N ASN A 604 43.31 3.91 -4.38
CA ASN A 604 43.90 4.22 -5.70
C ASN A 604 42.85 4.47 -6.80
N GLY A 605 41.56 4.45 -6.46
CA GLY A 605 40.45 4.67 -7.39
C GLY A 605 39.89 3.41 -8.04
N CYS A 606 40.39 2.21 -7.73
CA CYS A 606 39.92 0.97 -8.36
C CYS A 606 38.48 0.56 -8.00
N LEU A 607 37.81 1.30 -7.10
CA LEU A 607 36.39 1.14 -6.75
C LEU A 607 35.53 2.37 -7.08
N ASP A 608 36.08 3.37 -7.78
CA ASP A 608 35.36 4.64 -8.02
C ASP A 608 34.11 4.48 -8.90
N ASP A 609 34.03 3.38 -9.67
CA ASP A 609 32.88 3.00 -10.49
C ASP A 609 31.66 2.52 -9.69
N ILE A 610 31.88 1.97 -8.49
CA ILE A 610 30.81 1.50 -7.60
C ILE A 610 30.56 2.42 -6.41
N ARG A 611 31.41 3.45 -6.21
CA ARG A 611 31.19 4.48 -5.20
C ARG A 611 30.10 5.43 -5.64
N THR A 612 29.12 5.63 -4.77
CA THR A 612 28.02 6.58 -4.95
C THR A 612 28.45 7.99 -4.55
N ASN A 613 27.60 8.98 -4.85
CA ASN A 613 27.80 10.34 -4.34
C ASN A 613 27.78 10.39 -2.81
N TYR A 614 27.00 9.53 -2.16
CA TYR A 614 26.93 9.45 -0.70
C TYR A 614 28.22 8.91 -0.10
N ASP A 615 28.85 7.93 -0.74
CA ASP A 615 30.16 7.40 -0.30
C ASP A 615 31.26 8.46 -0.42
N ARG A 616 31.22 9.28 -1.48
CA ARG A 616 32.16 10.40 -1.67
C ARG A 616 31.98 11.47 -0.60
N VAL A 617 30.74 11.82 -0.25
CA VAL A 617 30.46 12.77 0.84
C VAL A 617 30.93 12.22 2.19
N VAL A 618 30.66 10.95 2.49
CA VAL A 618 31.15 10.34 3.74
C VAL A 618 32.67 10.35 3.82
N ASP A 619 33.35 10.07 2.71
CA ASP A 619 34.81 10.13 2.60
C ASP A 619 35.36 11.56 2.77
N GLU A 620 34.81 12.54 2.04
CA GLU A 620 35.23 13.95 2.07
C GLU A 620 35.16 14.55 3.48
N TYR A 621 34.08 14.26 4.21
CA TYR A 621 33.88 14.78 5.56
C TYR A 621 34.48 13.87 6.64
N SER A 622 35.11 12.75 6.30
CA SER A 622 35.78 11.89 7.29
C SER A 622 37.09 12.50 7.81
N LEU A 623 37.61 11.98 8.92
CA LEU A 623 38.91 12.40 9.46
C LEU A 623 40.09 12.00 8.55
N ASN A 624 39.88 11.00 7.69
CA ASN A 624 40.89 10.40 6.83
C ASN A 624 40.42 10.41 5.37
N ALA A 625 40.10 11.60 4.85
CA ALA A 625 39.60 11.78 3.49
C ALA A 625 40.55 11.17 2.44
N GLY A 626 39.97 10.44 1.47
CA GLY A 626 40.71 9.73 0.43
C GLY A 626 41.35 8.41 0.89
N LYS A 627 41.18 8.02 2.14
CA LYS A 627 41.68 6.76 2.72
C LYS A 627 40.57 5.85 3.18
N GLN A 628 40.87 4.57 3.34
CA GLN A 628 39.94 3.57 3.88
C GLN A 628 38.63 3.48 3.10
N ARG A 629 38.67 3.67 1.77
CA ARG A 629 37.45 3.79 0.95
C ARG A 629 36.58 2.53 0.98
N TYR A 630 37.18 1.34 1.00
CA TYR A 630 36.43 0.09 1.10
C TYR A 630 35.84 -0.13 2.50
N GLU A 631 36.60 0.16 3.56
CA GLU A 631 36.09 0.10 4.94
C GLU A 631 34.91 1.05 5.17
N LYS A 632 34.94 2.25 4.57
CA LYS A 632 33.86 3.24 4.62
C LYS A 632 32.55 2.75 4.02
N MET A 633 32.59 1.78 3.10
CA MET A 633 31.40 1.18 2.51
C MET A 633 30.88 -0.05 3.28
N ILE A 634 31.58 -0.49 4.34
CA ILE A 634 31.31 -1.76 5.03
C ILE A 634 31.05 -1.59 6.53
N SER A 635 31.90 -0.82 7.21
CA SER A 635 31.98 -0.88 8.68
C SER A 635 30.96 -0.01 9.39
N GLY A 636 30.66 -0.39 10.63
CA GLY A 636 29.60 0.21 11.45
C GLY A 636 29.80 1.70 11.77
N MET A 637 31.03 2.21 11.69
CA MET A 637 31.33 3.64 11.86
C MET A 637 30.75 4.50 10.74
N TYR A 638 30.63 3.96 9.51
CA TYR A 638 30.31 4.76 8.32
C TYR A 638 28.95 4.43 7.70
N LEU A 639 28.41 3.22 7.87
CA LEU A 639 27.09 2.87 7.31
C LEU A 639 26.00 3.85 7.75
N GLY A 640 26.01 4.24 9.03
CA GLY A 640 25.08 5.22 9.57
C GLY A 640 25.19 6.60 8.92
N GLU A 641 26.40 7.01 8.55
CA GLU A 641 26.63 8.29 7.86
C GLU A 641 26.17 8.23 6.40
N ILE A 642 26.33 7.09 5.72
CA ILE A 642 25.79 6.89 4.37
C ILE A 642 24.26 7.03 4.42
N VAL A 643 23.61 6.30 5.34
CA VAL A 643 22.16 6.39 5.58
C VAL A 643 21.75 7.84 5.86
N ARG A 644 22.40 8.51 6.83
CA ARG A 644 22.08 9.89 7.20
C ARG A 644 22.14 10.85 6.02
N ASN A 645 23.14 10.73 5.14
CA ASN A 645 23.26 11.59 3.97
C ASN A 645 22.17 11.32 2.91
N ILE A 646 21.76 10.06 2.71
CA ILE A 646 20.61 9.72 1.86
C ILE A 646 19.33 10.33 2.43
N LEU A 647 19.11 10.20 3.74
CA LEU A 647 17.92 10.76 4.40
C LEU A 647 17.89 12.29 4.31
N ILE A 648 19.03 12.98 4.41
CA ILE A 648 19.12 14.44 4.17
C ILE A 648 18.71 14.79 2.74
N ASP A 649 19.20 14.04 1.75
CA ASP A 649 18.85 14.29 0.34
C ASP A 649 17.36 14.05 0.08
N PHE A 650 16.79 12.94 0.58
CA PHE A 650 15.36 12.65 0.48
C PHE A 650 14.50 13.67 1.22
N THR A 651 14.96 14.20 2.35
CA THR A 651 14.29 15.29 3.05
C THR A 651 14.32 16.57 2.22
N LYS A 652 15.46 16.94 1.62
CA LYS A 652 15.56 18.11 0.71
C LYS A 652 14.62 18.01 -0.48
N LYS A 653 14.45 16.81 -1.03
CA LYS A 653 13.53 16.52 -2.14
C LYS A 653 12.05 16.46 -1.70
N GLY A 654 11.77 16.55 -0.39
CA GLY A 654 10.42 16.53 0.17
C GLY A 654 9.80 15.14 0.30
N PHE A 655 10.62 14.07 0.27
CA PHE A 655 10.16 12.68 0.37
C PHE A 655 10.03 12.19 1.81
N LEU A 656 10.77 12.82 2.74
CA LEU A 656 10.82 12.45 4.15
C LEU A 656 10.58 13.65 5.06
N PHE A 657 10.05 13.39 6.25
CA PHE A 657 9.98 14.32 7.37
C PHE A 657 9.36 15.68 7.00
N ARG A 658 8.36 15.65 6.10
CA ARG A 658 7.67 16.84 5.58
C ARG A 658 8.61 17.89 4.97
N GLY A 659 9.76 17.45 4.45
CA GLY A 659 10.78 18.30 3.89
C GLY A 659 11.63 19.09 4.90
N GLN A 660 11.52 18.78 6.19
CA GLN A 660 12.20 19.54 7.26
C GLN A 660 13.45 18.82 7.76
N ILE A 661 14.62 19.40 7.47
CA ILE A 661 15.90 18.88 7.98
C ILE A 661 16.08 19.31 9.45
N SER A 662 15.82 18.40 10.37
CA SER A 662 15.98 18.64 11.82
C SER A 662 17.46 18.69 12.25
N GLU A 663 17.76 19.33 13.38
CA GLU A 663 19.11 19.33 13.96
C GLU A 663 19.62 17.91 14.30
N PRO A 664 18.80 17.00 14.85
CA PRO A 664 19.20 15.61 14.99
C PRO A 664 19.64 14.97 13.67
N LEU A 665 18.93 15.20 12.55
CA LEU A 665 19.32 14.63 11.26
C LEU A 665 20.65 15.18 10.72
N LYS A 666 21.03 16.41 11.11
CA LYS A 666 22.34 17.00 10.79
C LYS A 666 23.47 16.44 11.66
N THR A 667 23.14 15.86 12.81
CA THR A 667 24.11 15.36 13.78
C THR A 667 24.79 14.09 13.26
N ARG A 668 26.11 14.15 13.10
CA ARG A 668 26.91 13.01 12.62
C ARG A 668 26.93 11.88 13.65
N GLY A 669 26.91 10.65 13.18
CA GLY A 669 26.96 9.46 14.03
C GLY A 669 25.63 9.14 14.74
N ILE A 670 24.53 9.81 14.39
CA ILE A 670 23.21 9.56 15.00
C ILE A 670 22.70 8.13 14.74
N PHE A 671 22.97 7.57 13.56
CA PHE A 671 22.62 6.19 13.19
C PHE A 671 23.73 5.21 13.55
N GLN A 672 23.93 4.96 14.84
CA GLN A 672 24.89 3.96 15.31
C GLN A 672 24.49 2.54 14.87
N THR A 673 25.46 1.62 14.83
CA THR A 673 25.26 0.20 14.49
C THR A 673 24.10 -0.44 15.25
N LYS A 674 23.91 -0.10 16.53
CA LYS A 674 22.78 -0.56 17.35
C LYS A 674 21.43 -0.17 16.73
N TYR A 675 21.26 1.08 16.32
CA TYR A 675 20.00 1.58 15.78
C TYR A 675 19.73 1.03 14.38
N LEU A 676 20.75 0.95 13.51
CA LEU A 676 20.62 0.30 12.21
C LEU A 676 20.15 -1.16 12.36
N SER A 677 20.77 -1.90 13.27
CA SER A 677 20.41 -3.30 13.55
C SER A 677 19.00 -3.44 14.10
N GLN A 678 18.56 -2.50 14.95
CA GLN A 678 17.19 -2.50 15.48
C GLN A 678 16.17 -2.18 14.39
N ILE A 679 16.38 -1.11 13.60
CA ILE A 679 15.47 -0.68 12.51
C ILE A 679 15.23 -1.81 11.50
N GLU A 680 16.27 -2.57 11.16
CA GLU A 680 16.21 -3.67 10.20
C GLU A 680 15.71 -5.01 10.78
N SER A 681 15.41 -5.08 12.07
CA SER A 681 14.97 -6.32 12.70
C SER A 681 13.63 -6.81 12.12
N ASP A 682 13.57 -8.10 11.78
CA ASP A 682 12.35 -8.76 11.29
C ASP A 682 11.28 -8.92 12.38
N ARG A 683 11.68 -8.84 13.65
CA ARG A 683 10.80 -9.00 14.81
C ARG A 683 10.12 -7.70 15.23
N LEU A 684 10.51 -6.56 14.67
CA LEU A 684 9.92 -5.27 15.01
C LEU A 684 8.77 -4.92 14.09
N ALA A 685 7.62 -4.60 14.69
CA ALA A 685 6.50 -3.99 14.00
C ALA A 685 6.84 -2.55 13.57
N LEU A 686 6.14 -2.02 12.55
CA LEU A 686 6.42 -0.68 12.02
C LEU A 686 6.36 0.42 13.09
N LEU A 687 5.43 0.30 14.05
CA LEU A 687 5.28 1.24 15.17
C LEU A 687 6.52 1.30 16.08
N GLN A 688 7.25 0.18 16.21
CA GLN A 688 8.48 0.14 17.00
C GLN A 688 9.64 0.82 16.26
N VAL A 689 9.71 0.66 14.93
CA VAL A 689 10.67 1.41 14.09
C VAL A 689 10.41 2.91 14.23
N ARG A 690 9.15 3.34 14.12
CA ARG A 690 8.75 4.74 14.35
C ARG A 690 9.19 5.24 15.73
N SER A 691 8.97 4.44 16.77
CA SER A 691 9.37 4.80 18.15
C SER A 691 10.88 5.01 18.27
N ILE A 692 11.70 4.16 17.64
CA ILE A 692 13.16 4.33 17.62
C ILE A 692 13.55 5.65 16.94
N LEU A 693 12.96 5.96 15.78
CA LEU A 693 13.25 7.21 15.07
C LEU A 693 12.85 8.44 15.88
N GLN A 694 11.70 8.38 16.57
CA GLN A 694 11.26 9.44 17.47
C GLN A 694 12.17 9.60 18.69
N GLN A 695 12.71 8.50 19.24
CA GLN A 695 13.71 8.55 20.32
C GLN A 695 15.02 9.19 19.86
N LEU A 696 15.38 9.07 18.58
CA LEU A 696 16.49 9.79 17.97
C LEU A 696 16.18 11.27 17.70
N GLY A 697 14.98 11.76 18.03
CA GLY A 697 14.56 13.14 17.79
C GLY A 697 14.12 13.41 16.35
N LEU A 698 13.82 12.36 15.56
CA LEU A 698 13.29 12.50 14.21
C LEU A 698 11.76 12.44 14.27
N ASN A 699 11.09 13.49 13.78
CA ASN A 699 9.63 13.54 13.70
C ASN A 699 9.14 12.65 12.54
N SER A 700 9.18 11.34 12.76
CA SER A 700 8.89 10.32 11.76
C SER A 700 7.43 9.87 11.84
N THR A 701 6.80 9.76 10.68
CA THR A 701 5.53 9.05 10.46
C THR A 701 5.77 7.55 10.18
N CYS A 702 4.69 6.78 10.06
CA CYS A 702 4.77 5.38 9.59
C CYS A 702 5.41 5.29 8.19
N ASP A 703 5.03 6.15 7.24
CA ASP A 703 5.58 6.13 5.88
C ASP A 703 7.07 6.52 5.87
N ASP A 704 7.46 7.51 6.68
CA ASP A 704 8.88 7.85 6.89
C ASP A 704 9.67 6.64 7.43
N SER A 705 9.07 5.89 8.36
CA SER A 705 9.70 4.73 9.00
C SER A 705 9.94 3.59 8.02
N ILE A 706 9.01 3.36 7.09
CA ILE A 706 9.16 2.39 6.00
C ILE A 706 10.35 2.79 5.12
N LEU A 707 10.39 4.04 4.67
CA LEU A 707 11.45 4.50 3.78
C LEU A 707 12.83 4.50 4.46
N VAL A 708 12.93 4.93 5.73
CA VAL A 708 14.17 4.86 6.51
C VAL A 708 14.65 3.41 6.65
N LYS A 709 13.75 2.46 6.95
CA LYS A 709 14.08 1.02 7.02
C LYS A 709 14.58 0.50 5.68
N THR A 710 13.96 0.88 4.57
CA THR A 710 14.40 0.52 3.21
C THR A 710 15.80 1.06 2.91
N VAL A 711 16.08 2.34 3.22
CA VAL A 711 17.42 2.93 3.02
C VAL A 711 18.48 2.18 3.83
N CYS A 712 18.20 1.85 5.10
CA CYS A 712 19.12 1.08 5.93
C CYS A 712 19.44 -0.28 5.27
N GLY A 713 18.40 -1.02 4.88
CA GLY A 713 18.54 -2.34 4.27
C GLY A 713 19.32 -2.34 2.96
N VAL A 714 19.14 -1.31 2.11
CA VAL A 714 19.92 -1.17 0.87
C VAL A 714 21.41 -0.96 1.16
N VAL A 715 21.74 -0.10 2.12
CA VAL A 715 23.12 0.21 2.51
C VAL A 715 23.79 -0.98 3.17
N SER A 716 23.13 -1.63 4.14
CA SER A 716 23.67 -2.77 4.89
C SER A 716 23.82 -4.02 4.03
N LYS A 717 22.89 -4.26 3.08
CA LYS A 717 23.00 -5.34 2.09
C LYS A 717 24.23 -5.16 1.20
N ARG A 718 24.43 -3.96 0.65
CA ARG A 718 25.61 -3.67 -0.18
C ARG A 718 26.90 -3.88 0.61
N ALA A 719 26.94 -3.42 1.86
CA ALA A 719 28.08 -3.60 2.76
C ALA A 719 28.44 -5.08 2.96
N ALA A 720 27.44 -5.93 3.23
CA ALA A 720 27.63 -7.37 3.37
C ALA A 720 28.12 -8.04 2.08
N GLN A 721 27.56 -7.65 0.92
CA GLN A 721 27.98 -8.18 -0.38
C GLN A 721 29.42 -7.77 -0.74
N LEU A 722 29.80 -6.51 -0.48
CA LEU A 722 31.17 -6.04 -0.69
C LEU A 722 32.14 -6.80 0.19
N CYS A 723 31.84 -6.95 1.49
CA CYS A 723 32.64 -7.76 2.42
C CYS A 723 32.77 -9.21 1.93
N GLY A 724 31.67 -9.80 1.45
CA GLY A 724 31.67 -11.15 0.89
C GLY A 724 32.53 -11.29 -0.37
N ALA A 725 32.55 -10.28 -1.26
CA ALA A 725 33.43 -10.28 -2.42
C ALA A 725 34.92 -10.21 -2.03
N GLY A 726 35.26 -9.44 -0.99
CA GLY A 726 36.62 -9.40 -0.44
C GLY A 726 37.03 -10.74 0.15
N MET A 727 36.17 -11.34 0.97
CA MET A 727 36.41 -12.65 1.59
C MET A 727 36.49 -13.79 0.55
N ALA A 728 35.67 -13.74 -0.50
CA ALA A 728 35.72 -14.67 -1.63
C ALA A 728 37.10 -14.65 -2.32
N ALA A 729 37.74 -13.47 -2.42
CA ALA A 729 39.08 -13.36 -3.00
C ALA A 729 40.13 -14.05 -2.10
N VAL A 730 40.02 -13.91 -0.78
CA VAL A 730 40.91 -14.52 0.21
C VAL A 730 40.84 -16.04 0.15
N VAL A 731 39.64 -16.62 0.26
CA VAL A 731 39.49 -18.08 0.33
C VAL A 731 39.87 -18.77 -0.98
N ASP A 732 39.56 -18.17 -2.13
CA ASP A 732 40.04 -18.72 -3.41
C ASP A 732 41.55 -18.56 -3.58
N LYS A 733 42.16 -17.51 -3.03
CA LYS A 733 43.62 -17.39 -3.02
C LYS A 733 44.27 -18.51 -2.24
N ILE A 734 43.78 -18.81 -1.04
CA ILE A 734 44.28 -19.93 -0.23
C ILE A 734 44.14 -21.24 -1.01
N ARG A 735 42.97 -21.47 -1.60
CA ARG A 735 42.69 -22.66 -2.41
C ARG A 735 43.68 -22.80 -3.58
N GLU A 736 43.89 -21.73 -4.33
CA GLU A 736 44.76 -21.71 -5.52
C GLU A 736 46.24 -21.81 -5.16
N ASN A 737 46.69 -21.13 -4.11
CA ASN A 737 48.07 -21.20 -3.61
C ASN A 737 48.47 -22.65 -3.27
N ARG A 738 47.52 -23.43 -2.77
CA ARG A 738 47.69 -24.84 -2.39
C ARG A 738 47.39 -25.82 -3.54
N GLY A 739 47.03 -25.32 -4.72
CA GLY A 739 46.69 -26.17 -5.88
C GLY A 739 45.47 -27.06 -5.66
N LEU A 740 44.52 -26.63 -4.81
CA LEU A 740 43.35 -27.44 -4.45
C LEU A 740 42.17 -27.20 -5.39
N ASP A 741 41.47 -28.29 -5.74
CA ASP A 741 40.20 -28.19 -6.48
C ASP A 741 39.05 -27.71 -5.57
N ARG A 742 39.08 -28.09 -4.30
CA ARG A 742 38.15 -27.66 -3.26
C ARG A 742 38.90 -27.32 -1.96
N LEU A 743 38.45 -26.29 -1.27
CA LEU A 743 38.97 -25.89 0.04
C LEU A 743 37.85 -25.95 1.09
N ASN A 744 38.10 -26.58 2.23
CA ASN A 744 37.32 -26.37 3.45
C ASN A 744 38.14 -25.45 4.35
N VAL A 745 37.58 -24.32 4.75
CA VAL A 745 38.28 -23.33 5.58
C VAL A 745 37.30 -22.67 6.53
N THR A 746 37.77 -22.36 7.72
CA THR A 746 37.00 -21.63 8.73
C THR A 746 37.54 -20.20 8.85
N VAL A 747 36.62 -19.27 9.08
CA VAL A 747 36.90 -17.85 9.31
C VAL A 747 36.46 -17.53 10.73
N GLY A 748 37.40 -17.12 11.57
CA GLY A 748 37.10 -16.51 12.87
C GLY A 748 36.65 -15.07 12.68
N VAL A 749 35.45 -14.72 13.14
CA VAL A 749 34.84 -13.41 12.95
C VAL A 749 34.56 -12.71 14.28
N ASP A 750 34.84 -11.42 14.36
CA ASP A 750 34.38 -10.55 15.45
C ASP A 750 33.91 -9.19 14.90
N GLY A 751 33.23 -8.41 15.72
CA GLY A 751 32.78 -7.06 15.42
C GLY A 751 31.28 -6.86 15.66
N THR A 752 30.95 -5.68 16.18
CA THR A 752 29.59 -5.33 16.61
C THR A 752 28.57 -5.35 15.47
N LEU A 753 28.95 -4.93 14.26
CA LEU A 753 28.04 -4.96 13.10
C LEU A 753 27.73 -6.40 12.70
N TYR A 754 28.74 -7.26 12.61
CA TYR A 754 28.52 -8.67 12.29
C TYR A 754 27.68 -9.39 13.36
N LYS A 755 27.92 -9.09 14.64
CA LYS A 755 27.21 -9.69 15.78
C LYS A 755 25.75 -9.25 15.88
N LEU A 756 25.49 -7.94 15.76
CA LEU A 756 24.18 -7.37 16.08
C LEU A 756 23.24 -7.27 14.88
N HIS A 757 23.78 -7.16 13.65
CA HIS A 757 22.96 -6.86 12.49
C HIS A 757 22.17 -8.09 12.02
N PRO A 758 20.84 -7.99 11.83
CA PRO A 758 19.99 -9.16 11.56
C PRO A 758 20.31 -9.87 10.24
N HIS A 759 20.82 -9.12 9.24
CA HIS A 759 21.00 -9.63 7.87
C HIS A 759 22.44 -9.71 7.39
N PHE A 760 23.39 -9.06 8.07
CA PHE A 760 24.73 -8.80 7.50
C PHE A 760 25.50 -10.11 7.29
N SER A 761 25.63 -10.91 8.35
CA SER A 761 26.35 -12.20 8.32
C SER A 761 25.76 -13.14 7.27
N ARG A 762 24.44 -13.32 7.28
CA ARG A 762 23.70 -14.17 6.33
C ARG A 762 23.94 -13.77 4.87
N ILE A 763 23.85 -12.49 4.54
CA ILE A 763 24.06 -11.99 3.17
C ILE A 763 25.53 -12.14 2.77
N MET A 764 26.46 -11.87 3.68
CA MET A 764 27.89 -12.01 3.43
C MET A 764 28.25 -13.47 3.15
N HIS A 765 27.78 -14.42 3.97
CA HIS A 765 27.99 -15.87 3.79
C HIS A 765 27.46 -16.35 2.44
N GLN A 766 26.24 -15.94 2.10
CA GLN A 766 25.64 -16.28 0.81
C GLN A 766 26.46 -15.73 -0.36
N THR A 767 26.95 -14.50 -0.23
CA THR A 767 27.79 -13.87 -1.26
C THR A 767 29.12 -14.62 -1.43
N VAL A 768 29.80 -14.98 -0.34
CA VAL A 768 31.04 -15.79 -0.41
C VAL A 768 30.80 -17.12 -1.10
N LYS A 769 29.72 -17.82 -0.74
CA LYS A 769 29.34 -19.10 -1.33
C LYS A 769 29.08 -18.99 -2.84
N GLU A 770 28.41 -17.93 -3.28
CA GLU A 770 28.10 -17.70 -4.70
C GLU A 770 29.31 -17.31 -5.54
N LEU A 771 30.22 -16.52 -4.96
CA LEU A 771 31.39 -16.01 -5.67
C LEU A 771 32.57 -16.98 -5.62
N SER A 772 32.65 -17.85 -4.62
CA SER A 772 33.69 -18.85 -4.43
C SER A 772 33.11 -20.26 -4.23
N PRO A 773 32.40 -20.81 -5.23
CA PRO A 773 31.67 -22.09 -5.09
C PRO A 773 32.60 -23.32 -4.89
N LYS A 774 33.91 -23.16 -5.12
CA LYS A 774 34.93 -24.18 -4.85
C LYS A 774 35.46 -24.15 -3.42
N CYS A 775 35.05 -23.17 -2.61
CA CYS A 775 35.42 -23.05 -1.21
C CYS A 775 34.18 -23.27 -0.34
N ASN A 776 34.26 -24.25 0.55
CA ASN A 776 33.29 -24.45 1.62
C ASN A 776 33.79 -23.71 2.87
N VAL A 777 33.21 -22.55 3.13
CA VAL A 777 33.66 -21.61 4.16
C VAL A 777 32.70 -21.64 5.33
N SER A 778 33.24 -21.94 6.52
CA SER A 778 32.50 -21.85 7.79
C SER A 778 32.88 -20.56 8.49
N PHE A 779 31.91 -19.85 9.07
CA PHE A 779 32.18 -18.62 9.82
C PHE A 779 31.83 -18.83 11.28
N LEU A 780 32.81 -18.65 12.16
CA LEU A 780 32.65 -18.84 13.60
C LEU A 780 32.86 -17.53 14.32
N LEU A 781 31.95 -17.22 15.25
CA LEU A 781 32.00 -15.99 16.00
C LEU A 781 32.96 -16.15 17.19
N SER A 782 33.90 -15.22 17.35
CA SER A 782 34.70 -15.14 18.58
C SER A 782 33.89 -14.48 19.70
N GLU A 783 33.54 -15.24 20.74
CA GLU A 783 32.83 -14.73 21.92
C GLU A 783 33.76 -13.93 22.84
N ASP A 784 35.01 -14.38 23.02
CA ASP A 784 36.03 -13.80 23.91
C ASP A 784 36.85 -12.66 23.27
N GLY A 785 36.49 -12.25 22.05
CA GLY A 785 37.21 -11.24 21.28
C GLY A 785 38.60 -11.70 20.83
N SER A 786 39.52 -10.75 20.62
CA SER A 786 40.90 -11.02 20.16
C SER A 786 41.89 -11.32 21.30
N GLY A 787 41.46 -11.19 22.56
CA GLY A 787 42.32 -11.29 23.75
C GLY A 787 42.92 -12.68 23.95
N LYS A 788 42.12 -13.74 23.81
CA LYS A 788 42.58 -15.14 23.91
C LYS A 788 43.66 -15.43 22.85
N GLY A 789 43.45 -14.98 21.62
CA GLY A 789 44.42 -15.12 20.54
C GLY A 789 45.72 -14.33 20.76
N ALA A 790 45.65 -13.12 21.32
CA ALA A 790 46.85 -12.36 21.68
C ALA A 790 47.69 -13.08 22.74
N ALA A 791 47.04 -13.72 23.73
CA ALA A 791 47.72 -14.55 24.72
C ALA A 791 48.37 -15.80 24.09
N LEU A 792 47.66 -16.48 23.17
CA LEU A 792 48.21 -17.62 22.43
C LEU A 792 49.45 -17.25 21.60
N ILE A 793 49.41 -16.10 20.91
CA ILE A 793 50.56 -15.59 20.16
C ILE A 793 51.73 -15.27 21.10
N THR A 794 51.44 -14.67 22.26
CA THR A 794 52.44 -14.37 23.30
C THR A 794 53.13 -15.64 23.79
N ALA A 795 52.37 -16.70 24.09
CA ALA A 795 52.92 -17.98 24.52
C ALA A 795 53.86 -18.60 23.47
N VAL A 796 53.48 -18.55 22.18
CA VAL A 796 54.34 -19.01 21.08
C VAL A 796 55.60 -18.13 20.97
N GLY A 797 55.48 -16.82 21.14
CA GLY A 797 56.61 -15.88 21.10
C GLY A 797 57.65 -16.16 22.19
N VAL A 798 57.21 -16.44 23.42
CA VAL A 798 58.11 -16.83 24.52
C VAL A 798 58.83 -18.13 24.18
N ARG A 799 58.10 -19.16 23.75
CA ARG A 799 58.67 -20.46 23.36
C ARG A 799 59.72 -20.34 22.26
N LEU A 800 59.48 -19.50 21.26
CA LEU A 800 60.44 -19.26 20.17
C LEU A 800 61.71 -18.53 20.66
N ARG A 801 61.61 -17.61 21.62
CA ARG A 801 62.78 -16.97 22.26
C ARG A 801 63.61 -17.99 23.05
N GLU A 802 62.95 -18.88 23.81
CA GLU A 802 63.61 -19.92 24.59
C GLU A 802 64.33 -20.95 23.71
N GLY A 803 63.71 -21.39 22.61
CA GLY A 803 64.32 -22.31 21.64
C GLY A 803 65.45 -21.72 20.79
N MET A 804 65.60 -20.39 20.74
CA MET A 804 66.76 -19.71 20.13
C MET A 804 67.92 -19.49 21.12
N SER A 805 67.67 -19.69 22.42
CA SER A 805 68.63 -19.49 23.51
C SER A 805 69.34 -20.79 23.94
N SER A 806 68.97 -21.92 23.32
CA SER A 806 69.58 -23.25 23.42
C SER A 806 70.28 -23.62 22.11
#